data_AF-A0A3D1S011-F1
#
_entry.id   AF-A0A3D1S011-F1
#
_cell.length_a   1.000
_cell.length_b   1.000
_cell.length_c   1.000
_cell.angle_alpha   90.00
_cell.angle_beta   90.00
_cell.angle_gamma   90.00
#
_symmetry.space_group_name_H-M   'P 1'
#
loop_
_entity.id
_entity.type
_entity.pdbx_description
1 polymer ?
#
loop_
_entity_poly.entity_id
_entity_poly.type
_entity_poly.pdbx_seq_one_letter_code
_entity_poly.pdbx_strand_id
1 'polypeptide(L)'
;MLGPTRAVAADSACTADVVFLMDNTGSMGSMISSTRSNATTILNAISGGDARFEGIDVQYGLATYWGDPLEYAGSSSSSYHCPTATEYSGRTNRFTVAETGTYWVDLIDTYGDGWHGNQLRIKRGSYTHKRTGSTFRWGRHKSGGKVDLNSGTTYTGRINPYSPYGWEIRWRICPVDAKKTVVPPSGYPAIARKAFKVNQEITDSKRKVISAMGEWATCSSPGGCGGDWPEANYFALHQLATEGGITDGKCEPGYSGTCTDRGYKTDDKIGWRDGTGKIIVWFGDAKSHCSTVSAKEALDALKTKNIVVAAINTHSAHNGIDYRANCDGSSATSGQATTITVETKGTLTNNVSGSSATVDAILEAVSKGIAQIGSAAAVSFSTGRLETSTLLFQSYFDASDWSGDLRAYQLDSTTGRVGSVVWKAADKLDARTPDSRVILTMGKDGVTSTGAPVPFRWDSLTTVQQRDLRTQHGTTKVETVSKGQARLKYLRGDRSNEGTAGHKFRLRGSVLGDIWHSSPIYYAQPSLRYPDTGKFDYGAGNLYSDFRRGNASRTGVVYVGSNDGMLHAFAVDTGEEILAYVPGNLYSSSRAGGYHQLTDPNFEHTSIYVDGTPYVADAFIRTRSKASESWRTVLIGTEGAGGRG
;
A
#
# COMPACT_ATOMS: atom_id res chain seq x y z
N MET A 1 21.40 14.17 42.88
CA MET A 1 22.00 14.36 41.54
C MET A 1 22.04 13.01 40.86
N LEU A 2 21.28 12.84 39.78
CA LEU A 2 21.39 11.70 38.87
C LEU A 2 21.35 12.29 37.45
N GLY A 3 22.37 11.95 36.66
CA GLY A 3 22.66 12.53 35.35
C GLY A 3 21.72 12.08 34.23
N PRO A 4 21.98 12.51 32.98
CA PRO A 4 21.09 12.28 31.86
C PRO A 4 21.18 10.80 31.43
N THR A 5 20.08 10.07 31.57
CA THR A 5 19.94 8.72 31.00
C THR A 5 19.80 8.83 29.48
N ARG A 6 20.87 8.40 28.78
CA ARG A 6 20.84 8.10 27.34
C ARG A 6 19.88 6.94 27.06
N ALA A 7 19.10 7.09 25.99
CA ALA A 7 18.28 6.03 25.42
C ALA A 7 19.15 4.83 24.99
N VAL A 8 18.73 3.62 25.38
CA VAL A 8 19.19 2.37 24.78
C VAL A 8 17.93 1.66 24.27
N ALA A 9 17.86 1.49 22.95
CA ALA A 9 16.77 0.84 22.24
C ALA A 9 16.90 -0.69 22.29
N ALA A 10 15.78 -1.39 22.47
CA ALA A 10 15.53 -2.72 21.90
C ALA A 10 14.03 -3.09 21.93
N ASP A 11 13.44 -3.02 20.73
CA ASP A 11 12.60 -4.04 20.07
C ASP A 11 11.09 -4.19 20.39
N SER A 12 10.31 -3.26 19.82
CA SER A 12 9.10 -3.56 19.02
C SER A 12 8.76 -2.36 18.12
N ALA A 13 9.69 -2.00 17.23
CA ALA A 13 9.52 -0.87 16.31
C ALA A 13 8.48 -1.19 15.22
N CYS A 14 7.72 -0.19 14.76
CA CYS A 14 6.88 -0.31 13.57
C CYS A 14 7.80 -0.56 12.36
N THR A 15 7.72 -1.71 11.70
CA THR A 15 8.63 -2.09 10.60
C THR A 15 7.94 -2.05 9.24
N ALA A 16 8.57 -1.44 8.23
CA ALA A 16 8.06 -1.40 6.87
C ALA A 16 9.13 -1.72 5.83
N ASP A 17 8.73 -2.39 4.76
CA ASP A 17 9.52 -2.66 3.57
C ASP A 17 8.98 -1.81 2.42
N VAL A 18 9.84 -0.93 1.89
CA VAL A 18 9.51 -0.07 0.76
C VAL A 18 10.32 -0.50 -0.45
N VAL A 19 9.65 -1.09 -1.44
CA VAL A 19 10.28 -1.52 -2.69
C VAL A 19 9.93 -0.54 -3.79
N PHE A 20 10.95 0.06 -4.41
CA PHE A 20 10.74 0.91 -5.58
C PHE A 20 10.80 0.05 -6.85
N LEU A 21 9.71 0.07 -7.62
CA LEU A 21 9.56 -0.63 -8.89
C LEU A 21 9.51 0.39 -10.04
N MET A 22 10.62 0.51 -10.76
CA MET A 22 10.76 1.50 -11.83
C MET A 22 10.60 0.88 -13.22
N ASP A 23 9.77 1.52 -14.03
CA ASP A 23 9.75 1.34 -15.48
C ASP A 23 11.05 1.93 -16.09
N ASN A 24 11.85 1.08 -16.74
CA ASN A 24 13.09 1.47 -17.42
C ASN A 24 12.98 1.47 -18.95
N THR A 25 11.77 1.58 -19.49
CA THR A 25 11.54 1.75 -20.93
C THR A 25 12.02 3.13 -21.41
N GLY A 26 12.04 3.33 -22.72
CA GLY A 26 12.68 4.50 -23.34
C GLY A 26 12.11 5.84 -22.88
N SER A 27 10.81 5.90 -22.60
CA SER A 27 10.06 7.13 -22.28
C SER A 27 10.27 7.63 -20.84
N MET A 28 10.76 6.77 -19.94
CA MET A 28 10.91 7.07 -18.52
C MET A 28 12.17 7.86 -18.13
N GLY A 29 12.97 8.31 -19.10
CA GLY A 29 14.30 8.88 -18.86
C GLY A 29 14.33 10.08 -17.89
N SER A 30 13.33 10.96 -17.93
CA SER A 30 13.24 12.12 -17.04
C SER A 30 12.96 11.69 -15.59
N MET A 31 12.04 10.75 -15.38
CA MET A 31 11.69 10.20 -14.07
C MET A 31 12.83 9.40 -13.44
N ILE A 32 13.52 8.59 -14.24
CA ILE A 32 14.70 7.83 -13.79
C ILE A 32 15.78 8.80 -13.32
N SER A 33 16.10 9.82 -14.12
CA SER A 33 17.11 10.82 -13.78
C SER A 33 16.75 11.61 -12.52
N SER A 34 15.50 12.04 -12.41
CA SER A 34 14.93 12.72 -11.25
C SER A 34 15.06 11.89 -9.97
N THR A 35 14.62 10.64 -10.01
CA THR A 35 14.62 9.74 -8.85
C THR A 35 16.04 9.41 -8.41
N ARG A 36 16.94 9.14 -9.36
CA ARG A 36 18.37 8.89 -9.09
C ARG A 36 19.06 10.08 -8.43
N SER A 37 18.84 11.27 -8.97
CA SER A 37 19.48 12.49 -8.45
C SER A 37 19.02 12.83 -7.02
N ASN A 38 17.83 12.38 -6.63
CA ASN A 38 17.24 12.63 -5.32
C ASN A 38 17.25 11.40 -4.38
N ALA A 39 17.91 10.30 -4.76
CA ALA A 39 17.91 9.05 -4.00
C ALA A 39 18.29 9.24 -2.52
N THR A 40 19.33 10.03 -2.25
CA THR A 40 19.75 10.34 -0.88
C THR A 40 18.67 11.10 -0.10
N THR A 41 18.04 12.09 -0.72
CA THR A 41 16.96 12.88 -0.10
C THR A 41 15.76 12.00 0.23
N ILE A 42 15.32 11.19 -0.74
CA ILE A 42 14.19 10.26 -0.60
C ILE A 42 14.46 9.29 0.55
N LEU A 43 15.59 8.57 0.51
CA LEU A 43 15.92 7.55 1.50
C LEU A 43 16.13 8.16 2.90
N ASN A 44 16.67 9.37 3.00
CA ASN A 44 16.79 10.05 4.29
C ASN A 44 15.42 10.42 4.87
N ALA A 45 14.52 10.98 4.05
CA ALA A 45 13.19 11.34 4.49
C ALA A 45 12.41 10.10 4.99
N ILE A 46 12.32 9.04 4.18
CA ILE A 46 11.55 7.84 4.55
C ILE A 46 12.16 7.04 5.71
N SER A 47 13.43 7.28 6.05
CA SER A 47 14.12 6.65 7.19
C SER A 47 13.95 7.40 8.52
N GLY A 48 12.92 8.23 8.64
CA GLY A 48 12.68 9.08 9.82
C GLY A 48 13.33 10.46 9.77
N GLY A 49 13.88 10.88 8.61
CA GLY A 49 14.33 12.26 8.39
C GLY A 49 13.17 13.24 8.14
N ASP A 50 11.98 12.73 7.85
CA ASP A 50 10.73 13.46 7.74
C ASP A 50 9.76 12.94 8.83
N ALA A 51 9.05 13.86 9.49
CA ALA A 51 8.20 13.58 10.64
C ALA A 51 7.13 12.51 10.36
N ARG A 52 6.71 12.33 9.10
CA ARG A 52 5.77 11.29 8.67
C ARG A 52 6.28 9.86 8.89
N PHE A 53 7.60 9.69 9.03
CA PHE A 53 8.25 8.38 9.12
C PHE A 53 9.03 8.20 10.44
N GLU A 54 8.90 9.15 11.37
CA GLU A 54 9.58 9.08 12.66
C GLU A 54 9.12 7.84 13.44
N GLY A 55 10.07 7.05 13.94
CA GLY A 55 9.80 5.82 14.71
C GLY A 55 9.44 4.58 13.88
N ILE A 56 9.55 4.64 12.55
CA ILE A 56 9.35 3.49 11.65
C ILE A 56 10.71 2.93 11.21
N ASP A 57 10.95 1.64 11.43
CA ASP A 57 12.08 0.90 10.86
C ASP A 57 11.79 0.53 9.39
N VAL A 58 12.13 1.46 8.50
CA VAL A 58 11.96 1.29 7.06
C VAL A 58 13.22 0.65 6.45
N GLN A 59 13.05 -0.47 5.77
CA GLN A 59 14.05 -1.05 4.87
C GLN A 59 13.61 -0.95 3.41
N TYR A 60 14.58 -1.01 2.50
CA TYR A 60 14.35 -0.64 1.10
C TYR A 60 14.81 -1.71 0.13
N GLY A 61 13.98 -1.99 -0.87
CA GLY A 61 14.31 -2.83 -2.02
C GLY A 61 14.20 -2.06 -3.33
N LEU A 62 14.82 -2.61 -4.38
CA LEU A 62 14.84 -2.01 -5.70
C LEU A 62 14.60 -3.06 -6.78
N ALA A 63 13.66 -2.77 -7.67
CA ALA A 63 13.39 -3.60 -8.83
C ALA A 63 13.09 -2.74 -10.07
N THR A 64 13.19 -3.37 -11.22
CA THR A 64 12.97 -2.75 -12.53
C THR A 64 12.16 -3.68 -13.42
N TYR A 65 11.36 -3.08 -14.29
CA TYR A 65 10.72 -3.77 -15.41
C TYR A 65 10.87 -3.02 -16.73
N TRP A 66 10.59 -3.74 -17.82
CA TRP A 66 10.63 -3.27 -19.21
C TRP A 66 9.40 -3.78 -19.98
N GLY A 67 9.57 -4.20 -21.24
CA GLY A 67 8.54 -4.81 -22.07
C GLY A 67 8.13 -6.21 -21.61
N ASP A 68 7.07 -6.74 -22.19
CA ASP A 68 6.50 -8.04 -21.83
C ASP A 68 7.48 -9.20 -22.06
N PRO A 69 7.46 -10.25 -21.22
CA PRO A 69 8.26 -11.46 -21.47
C PRO A 69 8.17 -12.00 -22.90
N LEU A 70 7.01 -11.90 -23.57
CA LEU A 70 6.85 -12.34 -24.95
C LEU A 70 7.80 -11.62 -25.93
N GLU A 71 8.06 -10.33 -25.72
CA GLU A 71 8.91 -9.53 -26.61
C GLU A 71 10.35 -10.08 -26.60
N TYR A 72 10.76 -10.63 -25.47
CA TYR A 72 12.06 -11.28 -25.29
C TYR A 72 12.07 -12.76 -25.63
N ALA A 73 10.90 -13.34 -25.90
CA ALA A 73 10.79 -14.67 -26.50
C ALA A 73 11.18 -14.66 -27.99
N GLY A 74 11.41 -13.48 -28.59
CA GLY A 74 11.84 -13.29 -29.98
C GLY A 74 10.67 -13.43 -30.96
N SER A 75 10.60 -12.51 -31.93
CA SER A 75 9.55 -12.43 -32.98
C SER A 75 9.52 -13.59 -33.98
N SER A 76 10.21 -14.68 -33.69
CA SER A 76 10.14 -15.93 -34.43
C SER A 76 10.48 -17.03 -33.43
N SER A 77 9.59 -18.00 -33.23
CA SER A 77 9.88 -19.46 -33.20
C SER A 77 11.23 -20.02 -32.70
N SER A 78 12.07 -19.27 -31.97
CA SER A 78 13.51 -19.55 -31.89
C SER A 78 14.11 -19.46 -30.48
N SER A 79 13.34 -19.12 -29.45
CA SER A 79 13.78 -19.20 -28.05
C SER A 79 13.08 -20.28 -27.22
N TYR A 80 11.98 -20.85 -27.73
CA TYR A 80 11.42 -22.05 -27.09
C TYR A 80 12.35 -23.21 -27.43
N HIS A 81 13.00 -23.72 -26.39
CA HIS A 81 13.82 -24.92 -26.47
C HIS A 81 13.14 -26.05 -25.73
N CYS A 82 13.12 -27.21 -26.37
CA CYS A 82 12.60 -28.42 -25.78
C CYS A 82 13.31 -28.74 -24.44
N PRO A 83 12.56 -29.23 -23.45
CA PRO A 83 13.11 -29.62 -22.16
C PRO A 83 14.25 -30.64 -22.30
N THR A 84 15.20 -30.63 -21.37
CA THR A 84 16.26 -31.64 -21.28
C THR A 84 15.73 -33.07 -21.25
N ALA A 85 14.53 -33.27 -20.69
CA ALA A 85 13.85 -34.57 -20.65
C ALA A 85 13.52 -35.15 -22.03
N THR A 86 13.52 -34.33 -23.10
CA THR A 86 13.24 -34.79 -24.47
C THR A 86 14.51 -34.87 -25.34
N GLU A 87 15.67 -34.88 -24.70
CA GLU A 87 16.97 -34.96 -25.35
C GLU A 87 17.31 -36.38 -25.81
N TYR A 88 17.80 -36.44 -27.04
CA TYR A 88 18.37 -37.62 -27.65
C TYR A 88 19.86 -37.39 -27.85
N SER A 89 20.64 -38.43 -27.57
CA SER A 89 22.08 -38.48 -27.82
C SER A 89 22.39 -39.57 -28.85
N GLY A 90 23.58 -39.54 -29.45
CA GLY A 90 23.94 -40.52 -30.48
C GLY A 90 23.51 -40.15 -31.89
N ARG A 91 24.16 -40.76 -32.90
CA ARG A 91 23.93 -40.44 -34.32
C ARG A 91 22.56 -40.87 -34.85
N THR A 92 21.91 -41.86 -34.24
CA THR A 92 20.64 -42.42 -34.71
C THR A 92 19.78 -42.83 -33.53
N ASN A 93 18.54 -42.35 -33.50
CA ASN A 93 17.58 -42.55 -32.44
C ASN A 93 16.23 -42.99 -33.02
N ARG A 94 15.59 -43.99 -32.42
CA ARG A 94 14.20 -44.34 -32.71
C ARG A 94 13.31 -43.74 -31.63
N PHE A 95 12.22 -43.11 -32.04
CA PHE A 95 11.30 -42.48 -31.10
C PHE A 95 9.85 -42.52 -31.61
N THR A 96 8.93 -42.38 -30.68
CA THR A 96 7.50 -42.19 -30.91
C THR A 96 7.07 -40.87 -30.29
N VAL A 97 5.97 -40.31 -30.79
CA VAL A 97 5.33 -39.16 -30.16
C VAL A 97 4.01 -39.57 -29.52
N ALA A 98 3.68 -38.97 -28.38
CA ALA A 98 2.48 -39.31 -27.63
C ALA A 98 1.20 -38.92 -28.37
N GLU A 99 1.21 -37.78 -29.06
CA GLU A 99 0.05 -37.21 -29.75
C GLU A 99 0.40 -36.80 -31.18
N THR A 100 -0.58 -36.89 -32.08
CA THR A 100 -0.44 -36.36 -33.44
C THR A 100 -0.48 -34.84 -33.40
N GLY A 101 0.52 -34.16 -33.98
CA GLY A 101 0.60 -32.71 -33.99
C GLY A 101 1.94 -32.17 -34.50
N THR A 102 2.12 -30.86 -34.37
CA THR A 102 3.37 -30.18 -34.71
C THR A 102 4.34 -30.25 -33.53
N TYR A 103 5.63 -30.46 -33.78
CA TYR A 103 6.71 -30.58 -32.80
C TYR A 103 7.86 -29.63 -33.10
N TRP A 104 8.42 -28.99 -32.06
CA TRP A 104 9.68 -28.27 -32.10
C TRP A 104 10.84 -29.25 -32.15
N VAL A 105 11.87 -28.92 -32.92
CA VAL A 105 13.11 -29.68 -33.01
C VAL A 105 14.27 -28.76 -32.68
N ASP A 106 14.96 -29.02 -31.58
CA ASP A 106 16.11 -28.23 -31.14
C ASP A 106 17.41 -29.01 -31.28
N LEU A 107 18.49 -28.26 -31.52
CA LEU A 107 19.85 -28.75 -31.50
C LEU A 107 20.60 -28.11 -30.34
N ILE A 108 21.55 -28.84 -29.78
CA ILE A 108 22.41 -28.35 -28.71
C ILE A 108 23.77 -28.09 -29.32
N ASP A 109 24.25 -26.85 -29.17
CA ASP A 109 25.58 -26.38 -29.57
C ASP A 109 26.41 -26.09 -28.30
N THR A 110 27.12 -27.12 -27.88
CA THR A 110 27.88 -27.22 -26.63
C THR A 110 29.18 -26.44 -26.73
N TYR A 111 29.75 -26.33 -27.93
CA TYR A 111 31.07 -25.75 -28.17
C TYR A 111 31.01 -24.34 -28.75
N GLY A 112 29.84 -23.87 -29.16
CA GLY A 112 29.60 -22.51 -29.65
C GLY A 112 30.17 -22.25 -31.05
N ASP A 113 30.58 -23.30 -31.76
CA ASP A 113 31.29 -23.25 -33.04
C ASP A 113 30.32 -23.22 -34.24
N GLY A 114 29.03 -23.47 -34.01
CA GLY A 114 28.10 -23.65 -35.11
C GLY A 114 27.92 -25.12 -35.43
N TRP A 115 26.70 -25.56 -35.72
CA TRP A 115 26.45 -26.95 -36.16
C TRP A 115 27.01 -27.26 -37.58
N HIS A 116 28.04 -26.54 -38.03
CA HIS A 116 28.92 -26.70 -39.21
C HIS A 116 28.33 -27.44 -40.42
N GLY A 117 27.08 -27.18 -40.82
CA GLY A 117 26.43 -27.85 -41.95
C GLY A 117 25.92 -29.28 -41.68
N ASN A 118 26.05 -29.80 -40.44
CA ASN A 118 25.48 -31.07 -40.00
C ASN A 118 23.97 -31.12 -40.32
N GLN A 119 23.45 -32.31 -40.64
CA GLN A 119 22.07 -32.50 -41.07
C GLN A 119 21.29 -33.40 -40.10
N LEU A 120 20.21 -32.88 -39.52
CA LEU A 120 19.24 -33.72 -38.82
C LEU A 120 18.18 -34.18 -39.81
N ARG A 121 17.94 -35.50 -39.86
CA ARG A 121 16.90 -36.13 -40.67
C ARG A 121 15.93 -36.91 -39.78
N ILE A 122 14.65 -36.55 -39.81
CA ILE A 122 13.58 -37.32 -39.15
C ILE A 122 12.86 -38.11 -40.24
N LYS A 123 12.92 -39.45 -40.15
CA LYS A 123 12.43 -40.36 -41.20
C LYS A 123 11.25 -41.22 -40.74
N ARG A 124 10.31 -41.44 -41.65
CA ARG A 124 9.26 -42.47 -41.61
C ARG A 124 9.04 -43.05 -43.01
N GLY A 125 9.53 -44.27 -43.27
CA GLY A 125 9.47 -44.84 -44.61
C GLY A 125 10.14 -43.92 -45.65
N SER A 126 9.41 -43.51 -46.69
CA SER A 126 9.86 -42.55 -47.71
C SER A 126 9.83 -41.09 -47.25
N TYR A 127 9.09 -40.76 -46.19
CA TYR A 127 9.00 -39.39 -45.66
C TYR A 127 10.28 -39.03 -44.90
N THR A 128 10.90 -37.90 -45.26
CA THR A 128 12.11 -37.39 -44.59
C THR A 128 11.99 -35.88 -44.37
N HIS A 129 11.97 -35.46 -43.11
CA HIS A 129 12.17 -34.06 -42.75
C HIS A 129 13.67 -33.79 -42.59
N LYS A 130 14.20 -32.79 -43.28
CA LYS A 130 15.64 -32.45 -43.27
C LYS A 130 15.85 -31.02 -42.75
N ARG A 131 16.81 -30.87 -41.83
CA ARG A 131 17.33 -29.58 -41.35
C ARG A 131 18.85 -29.56 -41.44
N THR A 132 19.44 -28.41 -41.79
CA THR A 132 20.89 -28.22 -41.99
C THR A 132 21.40 -27.17 -41.02
N GLY A 133 22.60 -27.32 -40.44
CA GLY A 133 23.13 -26.38 -39.44
C GLY A 133 23.08 -24.88 -39.81
N SER A 134 23.08 -24.53 -41.10
CA SER A 134 22.92 -23.16 -41.61
C SER A 134 21.51 -22.57 -41.46
N THR A 135 20.48 -23.37 -41.21
CA THR A 135 19.10 -22.88 -41.00
C THR A 135 18.84 -22.40 -39.57
N PHE A 136 19.85 -22.41 -38.71
CA PHE A 136 19.74 -22.18 -37.27
C PHE A 136 20.43 -20.85 -36.88
N ARG A 137 19.82 -20.08 -35.97
CA ARG A 137 20.37 -18.78 -35.49
C ARG A 137 21.33 -18.99 -34.30
N TRP A 138 22.21 -18.00 -34.04
CA TRP A 138 23.29 -18.07 -33.03
C TRP A 138 22.79 -18.30 -31.59
N GLY A 139 23.50 -19.13 -30.81
CA GLY A 139 23.19 -19.47 -29.40
C GLY A 139 23.55 -20.92 -29.02
N ARG A 140 23.68 -21.22 -27.71
CA ARG A 140 23.97 -22.58 -27.16
C ARG A 140 22.87 -23.60 -27.46
N HIS A 141 21.64 -23.12 -27.60
CA HIS A 141 20.48 -23.91 -27.99
C HIS A 141 19.91 -23.31 -29.27
N LYS A 142 19.70 -24.17 -30.27
CA LYS A 142 19.39 -23.74 -31.64
C LYS A 142 18.07 -24.37 -32.08
N SER A 143 17.05 -23.57 -32.31
CA SER A 143 15.78 -24.05 -32.86
C SER A 143 15.92 -24.38 -34.34
N GLY A 144 15.56 -25.62 -34.70
CA GLY A 144 15.49 -26.16 -36.06
C GLY A 144 14.13 -26.05 -36.70
N GLY A 145 13.23 -25.29 -36.07
CA GLY A 145 11.87 -25.12 -36.50
C GLY A 145 10.99 -26.33 -36.20
N LYS A 146 9.86 -26.38 -36.91
CA LYS A 146 8.75 -27.28 -36.64
C LYS A 146 8.73 -28.51 -37.56
N VAL A 147 8.14 -29.60 -37.11
CA VAL A 147 7.84 -30.82 -37.88
C VAL A 147 6.49 -31.39 -37.45
N ASP A 148 5.67 -31.87 -38.39
CA ASP A 148 4.41 -32.54 -38.07
C ASP A 148 4.61 -34.06 -37.94
N LEU A 149 4.14 -34.62 -36.82
CA LEU A 149 4.32 -36.03 -36.45
C LEU A 149 2.99 -36.65 -36.00
N ASN A 150 2.87 -37.96 -36.20
CA ASN A 150 1.68 -38.74 -35.86
C ASN A 150 1.95 -39.63 -34.65
N SER A 151 1.00 -39.67 -33.72
CA SER A 151 0.98 -40.68 -32.66
C SER A 151 0.90 -42.09 -33.23
N GLY A 152 1.34 -43.08 -32.44
CA GLY A 152 1.39 -44.50 -32.86
C GLY A 152 2.40 -44.82 -33.96
N THR A 153 3.16 -43.83 -34.44
CA THR A 153 4.16 -43.98 -35.49
C THR A 153 5.57 -43.95 -34.92
N THR A 154 6.42 -44.89 -35.32
CA THR A 154 7.85 -44.86 -34.98
C THR A 154 8.65 -44.08 -36.03
N TYR A 155 9.39 -43.08 -35.58
CA TYR A 155 10.29 -42.28 -36.40
C TYR A 155 11.75 -42.64 -36.12
N THR A 156 12.62 -42.37 -37.09
CA THR A 156 14.08 -42.44 -36.91
C THR A 156 14.69 -41.06 -37.09
N GLY A 157 15.24 -40.50 -36.01
CA GLY A 157 16.05 -39.28 -36.03
C GLY A 157 17.51 -39.63 -36.28
N ARG A 158 18.10 -39.12 -37.36
CA ARG A 158 19.50 -39.37 -37.74
C ARG A 158 20.24 -38.07 -37.96
N ILE A 159 21.37 -37.94 -37.27
CA ILE A 159 22.33 -36.85 -37.46
C ILE A 159 23.38 -37.31 -38.45
N ASN A 160 23.49 -36.61 -39.58
CA ASN A 160 24.54 -36.80 -40.56
C ASN A 160 25.52 -35.62 -40.45
N PRO A 161 26.72 -35.84 -39.89
CA PRO A 161 27.68 -34.77 -39.76
C PRO A 161 28.21 -34.35 -41.14
N TYR A 162 28.53 -33.06 -41.30
CA TYR A 162 29.13 -32.51 -42.52
C TYR A 162 30.63 -32.80 -42.61
N SER A 163 31.30 -32.93 -41.47
CA SER A 163 32.72 -33.28 -41.35
C SER A 163 32.90 -34.60 -40.57
N PRO A 164 33.91 -35.44 -40.89
CA PRO A 164 34.22 -36.66 -40.13
C PRO A 164 34.51 -36.41 -38.65
N TYR A 165 34.83 -35.17 -38.27
CA TYR A 165 35.09 -34.71 -36.90
C TYR A 165 33.86 -34.12 -36.17
N GLY A 166 32.64 -34.32 -36.68
CA GLY A 166 31.41 -33.81 -36.04
C GLY A 166 31.10 -34.55 -34.73
N TRP A 167 31.62 -34.05 -33.61
CA TRP A 167 31.46 -34.63 -32.26
C TRP A 167 30.10 -34.30 -31.62
N GLU A 168 29.32 -33.42 -32.23
CA GLU A 168 28.05 -32.97 -31.67
C GLU A 168 26.84 -33.74 -32.20
N ILE A 169 26.28 -34.58 -31.32
CA ILE A 169 25.23 -35.57 -31.68
C ILE A 169 24.01 -35.49 -30.76
N ARG A 170 23.69 -34.30 -30.24
CA ARG A 170 22.57 -34.09 -29.31
C ARG A 170 21.51 -33.19 -29.92
N TRP A 171 20.26 -33.59 -29.74
CA TRP A 171 19.09 -32.88 -30.25
C TRP A 171 17.88 -33.18 -29.37
N ARG A 172 16.85 -32.33 -29.43
CA ARG A 172 15.63 -32.46 -28.62
C ARG A 172 14.40 -32.32 -29.49
N ILE A 173 13.30 -32.93 -29.07
CA ILE A 173 12.00 -32.79 -29.75
C ILE A 173 10.85 -32.76 -28.76
N CYS A 174 9.88 -31.89 -28.96
CA CYS A 174 8.75 -31.69 -28.04
C CYS A 174 7.59 -31.04 -28.78
N PRO A 175 6.33 -31.22 -28.36
CA PRO A 175 5.17 -30.66 -29.07
C PRO A 175 5.25 -29.13 -29.15
N VAL A 176 4.75 -28.58 -30.26
CA VAL A 176 4.45 -27.15 -30.43
C VAL A 176 3.09 -26.92 -29.78
N ASP A 177 3.10 -26.47 -28.54
CA ASP A 177 1.88 -26.20 -27.80
C ASP A 177 1.18 -24.95 -28.36
N ALA A 178 0.26 -25.15 -29.31
CA ALA A 178 -0.74 -24.14 -29.65
C ALA A 178 -2.03 -24.30 -28.83
N LYS A 179 -2.15 -25.36 -28.00
CA LYS A 179 -3.37 -25.67 -27.22
C LYS A 179 -3.15 -26.38 -25.88
N LYS A 180 -1.93 -26.43 -25.32
CA LYS A 180 -1.71 -27.01 -23.99
C LYS A 180 -1.17 -26.00 -22.99
N THR A 181 -2.01 -25.82 -21.99
CA THR A 181 -1.98 -25.02 -20.77
C THR A 181 -1.11 -25.64 -19.66
N VAL A 182 -0.11 -26.47 -19.99
CA VAL A 182 0.78 -27.04 -18.97
C VAL A 182 2.06 -26.24 -18.94
N VAL A 183 2.05 -25.22 -18.09
CA VAL A 183 3.22 -24.48 -17.68
C VAL A 183 4.32 -25.45 -17.24
N PRO A 184 5.53 -25.44 -17.88
CA PRO A 184 6.62 -26.28 -17.42
C PRO A 184 6.97 -25.90 -15.97
N PRO A 185 7.18 -26.85 -15.05
CA PRO A 185 7.48 -26.52 -13.64
C PRO A 185 8.70 -25.61 -13.46
N SER A 186 9.63 -25.62 -14.42
CA SER A 186 10.82 -24.76 -14.45
C SER A 186 10.53 -23.32 -14.91
N GLY A 187 9.38 -23.07 -15.54
CA GLY A 187 9.05 -21.83 -16.24
C GLY A 187 10.10 -21.39 -17.26
N TYR A 188 10.14 -20.07 -17.56
CA TYR A 188 11.07 -19.46 -18.53
C TYR A 188 11.94 -18.33 -17.92
N PRO A 189 12.86 -18.64 -16.97
CA PRO A 189 13.61 -17.63 -16.24
C PRO A 189 14.52 -16.76 -17.10
N ALA A 190 15.12 -17.28 -18.16
CA ALA A 190 15.98 -16.49 -19.04
C ALA A 190 15.23 -15.40 -19.82
N ILE A 191 13.94 -15.61 -20.09
CA ILE A 191 13.07 -14.65 -20.77
C ILE A 191 12.45 -13.70 -19.74
N ALA A 192 11.92 -14.26 -18.65
CA ALA A 192 11.32 -13.53 -17.54
C ALA A 192 12.29 -12.48 -16.96
N ARG A 193 13.57 -12.84 -16.77
CA ARG A 193 14.61 -11.92 -16.24
C ARG A 193 14.98 -10.77 -17.18
N LYS A 194 14.52 -10.79 -18.44
CA LYS A 194 14.63 -9.65 -19.36
C LYS A 194 13.48 -8.67 -19.20
N ALA A 195 12.31 -9.14 -18.76
CA ALA A 195 11.15 -8.28 -18.50
C ALA A 195 11.15 -7.69 -17.08
N PHE A 196 11.77 -8.38 -16.12
CA PHE A 196 11.81 -7.97 -14.72
C PHE A 196 13.14 -8.36 -14.07
N LYS A 197 13.68 -7.52 -13.19
CA LYS A 197 14.88 -7.80 -12.40
C LYS A 197 14.75 -7.20 -11.00
N VAL A 198 15.17 -7.93 -9.98
CA VAL A 198 15.51 -7.35 -8.67
C VAL A 198 16.93 -6.79 -8.73
N ASN A 199 17.07 -5.48 -8.56
CA ASN A 199 18.37 -4.80 -8.53
C ASN A 199 19.01 -4.89 -7.14
N GLN A 200 18.20 -4.75 -6.09
CA GLN A 200 18.64 -4.78 -4.71
C GLN A 200 17.56 -5.40 -3.84
N GLU A 201 17.88 -6.54 -3.23
CA GLU A 201 17.07 -7.13 -2.15
C GLU A 201 16.92 -6.15 -0.99
N ILE A 202 15.83 -6.31 -0.22
CA ILE A 202 15.50 -5.45 0.91
C ILE A 202 16.68 -5.38 1.90
N THR A 203 17.10 -4.15 2.21
CA THR A 203 18.21 -3.87 3.10
C THR A 203 18.02 -2.54 3.83
N ASP A 204 18.59 -2.43 5.02
CA ASP A 204 18.77 -1.20 5.79
C ASP A 204 19.86 -0.27 5.21
N SER A 205 20.71 -0.80 4.33
CA SER A 205 21.87 -0.08 3.79
C SER A 205 21.49 0.86 2.64
N LYS A 206 21.20 2.12 2.98
CA LYS A 206 20.98 3.21 2.00
C LYS A 206 22.04 3.28 0.91
N ARG A 207 23.31 3.04 1.25
CA ARG A 207 24.43 3.08 0.28
C ARG A 207 24.25 2.06 -0.85
N LYS A 208 23.81 0.84 -0.52
CA LYS A 208 23.57 -0.23 -1.49
C LYS A 208 22.40 0.14 -2.40
N VAL A 209 21.32 0.66 -1.81
CA VAL A 209 20.11 1.10 -2.54
C VAL A 209 20.43 2.27 -3.48
N ILE A 210 21.18 3.28 -3.02
CA ILE A 210 21.63 4.41 -3.86
C ILE A 210 22.51 3.90 -5.01
N SER A 211 23.43 2.97 -4.73
CA SER A 211 24.27 2.37 -5.77
C SER A 211 23.43 1.63 -6.82
N ALA A 212 22.45 0.84 -6.36
CA ALA A 212 21.56 0.08 -7.23
C ALA A 212 20.62 0.99 -8.03
N MET A 213 20.14 2.10 -7.45
CA MET A 213 19.39 3.14 -8.19
C MET A 213 20.24 3.73 -9.31
N GLY A 214 21.55 3.79 -9.12
CA GLY A 214 22.51 4.16 -10.18
C GLY A 214 22.48 3.25 -11.41
N GLU A 215 22.03 2.00 -11.28
CA GLU A 215 21.88 1.05 -12.40
C GLU A 215 20.65 1.36 -13.26
N TRP A 216 19.69 2.14 -12.77
CA TRP A 216 18.51 2.49 -13.55
C TRP A 216 18.88 3.37 -14.73
N ALA A 217 18.57 2.88 -15.92
CA ALA A 217 18.80 3.54 -17.18
C ALA A 217 17.75 3.08 -18.18
N THR A 218 17.32 4.02 -19.03
CA THR A 218 16.42 3.71 -20.15
C THR A 218 17.07 2.67 -21.04
N CYS A 219 16.29 1.66 -21.46
CA CYS A 219 16.72 0.64 -22.41
C CYS A 219 18.00 -0.12 -22.00
N SER A 220 18.08 -0.52 -20.74
CA SER A 220 19.21 -1.21 -20.14
C SER A 220 19.18 -2.73 -20.33
N SER A 221 20.35 -3.37 -20.30
CA SER A 221 20.45 -4.84 -20.21
C SER A 221 20.00 -5.32 -18.83
N PRO A 222 19.24 -6.43 -18.71
CA PRO A 222 18.97 -7.43 -19.75
C PRO A 222 17.75 -7.16 -20.64
N GLY A 223 16.91 -6.17 -20.34
CA GLY A 223 15.60 -5.98 -20.96
C GLY A 223 15.56 -5.23 -22.29
N GLY A 224 16.27 -4.12 -22.47
CA GLY A 224 16.06 -3.27 -23.65
C GLY A 224 14.67 -2.60 -23.67
N CYS A 225 14.37 -1.78 -24.68
CA CYS A 225 13.27 -0.79 -24.63
C CYS A 225 11.83 -1.32 -24.74
N GLY A 226 11.62 -2.64 -24.86
CA GLY A 226 10.36 -3.15 -25.39
C GLY A 226 10.17 -2.81 -26.88
N GLY A 227 9.18 -3.42 -27.53
CA GLY A 227 8.88 -3.28 -28.96
C GLY A 227 7.58 -2.56 -29.28
N ASP A 228 6.70 -2.38 -28.30
CA ASP A 228 5.41 -1.70 -28.41
C ASP A 228 5.16 -0.75 -27.24
N TRP A 229 3.96 -0.16 -27.19
CA TRP A 229 3.62 0.83 -26.15
C TRP A 229 3.28 0.20 -24.78
N PRO A 230 2.54 -0.93 -24.69
CA PRO A 230 2.27 -1.55 -23.39
C PRO A 230 3.52 -2.18 -22.79
N GLU A 231 3.63 -2.17 -21.46
CA GLU A 231 4.82 -2.63 -20.73
C GLU A 231 4.48 -3.72 -19.70
N ALA A 232 5.48 -4.36 -19.11
CA ALA A 232 5.34 -5.53 -18.22
C ALA A 232 4.85 -5.21 -16.78
N ASN A 233 4.03 -4.19 -16.60
CA ASN A 233 3.58 -3.69 -15.31
C ASN A 233 2.98 -4.79 -14.40
N TYR A 234 1.94 -5.49 -14.87
CA TYR A 234 1.30 -6.57 -14.10
C TYR A 234 2.23 -7.74 -13.86
N PHE A 235 3.06 -8.09 -14.85
CA PHE A 235 4.08 -9.13 -14.69
C PHE A 235 5.07 -8.75 -13.58
N ALA A 236 5.56 -7.52 -13.55
CA ALA A 236 6.49 -7.05 -12.54
C ALA A 236 5.90 -7.02 -11.13
N LEU A 237 4.67 -6.55 -10.98
CA LEU A 237 3.93 -6.59 -9.70
C LEU A 237 3.75 -8.03 -9.22
N HIS A 238 3.38 -8.95 -10.12
CA HIS A 238 3.28 -10.37 -9.80
C HIS A 238 4.63 -10.95 -9.37
N GLN A 239 5.72 -10.69 -10.12
CA GLN A 239 7.05 -11.23 -9.77
C GLN A 239 7.55 -10.70 -8.43
N LEU A 240 7.31 -9.42 -8.09
CA LEU A 240 7.63 -8.88 -6.76
C LEU A 240 6.81 -9.55 -5.65
N ALA A 241 5.50 -9.70 -5.85
CA ALA A 241 4.62 -10.28 -4.84
C ALA A 241 4.94 -11.77 -4.61
N THR A 242 5.20 -12.52 -5.67
CA THR A 242 5.43 -13.96 -5.59
C THR A 242 6.89 -14.35 -5.30
N GLU A 243 7.80 -13.38 -5.12
CA GLU A 243 9.25 -13.63 -4.97
C GLU A 243 9.80 -14.42 -6.17
N GLY A 244 9.43 -13.99 -7.38
CA GLY A 244 9.85 -14.58 -8.65
C GLY A 244 9.10 -15.85 -9.03
N GLY A 245 7.87 -16.02 -8.54
CA GLY A 245 7.02 -17.19 -8.77
C GLY A 245 6.49 -17.31 -10.19
N ILE A 246 5.92 -18.48 -10.48
CA ILE A 246 5.42 -18.83 -11.82
C ILE A 246 4.05 -18.21 -12.08
N THR A 247 3.88 -17.62 -13.26
CA THR A 247 2.57 -17.19 -13.77
C THR A 247 1.69 -18.40 -14.08
N ASP A 248 0.38 -18.21 -14.06
CA ASP A 248 -0.60 -19.30 -14.01
C ASP A 248 -0.86 -20.00 -15.37
N GLY A 249 -0.26 -19.48 -16.45
CA GLY A 249 -0.39 -19.95 -17.82
C GLY A 249 -1.72 -19.61 -18.47
N LYS A 250 -2.47 -18.65 -17.92
CA LYS A 250 -3.82 -18.29 -18.37
C LYS A 250 -3.92 -16.80 -18.64
N CYS A 251 -4.89 -16.47 -19.47
CA CYS A 251 -5.27 -15.09 -19.71
C CYS A 251 -6.62 -14.80 -19.08
N GLU A 252 -6.88 -13.51 -18.86
CA GLU A 252 -8.16 -13.01 -18.37
C GLU A 252 -9.33 -13.62 -19.19
N PRO A 253 -10.39 -14.12 -18.55
CA PRO A 253 -11.58 -14.58 -19.25
C PRO A 253 -12.10 -13.49 -20.22
N GLY A 254 -12.29 -13.85 -21.49
CA GLY A 254 -12.72 -12.89 -22.51
C GLY A 254 -11.58 -12.17 -23.25
N TYR A 255 -10.31 -12.41 -22.90
CA TYR A 255 -9.17 -11.89 -23.66
C TYR A 255 -9.28 -12.26 -25.14
N SER A 256 -9.42 -11.25 -26.00
CA SER A 256 -9.68 -11.40 -27.43
C SER A 256 -8.41 -11.61 -28.27
N GLY A 257 -7.24 -11.35 -27.68
CA GLY A 257 -5.94 -11.57 -28.31
C GLY A 257 -5.42 -13.00 -28.15
N THR A 258 -4.19 -13.23 -28.63
CA THR A 258 -3.50 -14.50 -28.38
C THR A 258 -2.95 -14.50 -26.95
N CYS A 259 -3.32 -15.50 -26.16
CA CYS A 259 -2.77 -15.65 -24.82
C CYS A 259 -1.26 -15.95 -24.89
N THR A 260 -0.44 -15.17 -24.18
CA THR A 260 1.02 -15.24 -24.26
C THR A 260 1.66 -15.72 -22.98
N ASP A 261 0.87 -15.93 -21.94
CA ASP A 261 1.33 -16.54 -20.72
C ASP A 261 1.76 -17.99 -20.96
N ARG A 262 3.02 -18.25 -20.66
CA ARG A 262 3.66 -19.56 -20.78
C ARG A 262 4.11 -20.10 -19.43
N GLY A 263 3.82 -19.41 -18.33
CA GLY A 263 4.39 -19.71 -17.02
C GLY A 263 5.79 -19.13 -16.88
N TYR A 264 5.89 -17.81 -16.99
CA TYR A 264 7.14 -17.08 -16.75
C TYR A 264 7.40 -17.00 -15.24
N LYS A 265 8.67 -17.16 -14.85
CA LYS A 265 9.13 -17.01 -13.47
C LYS A 265 10.56 -16.53 -13.47
N THR A 266 10.91 -15.56 -12.64
CA THR A 266 12.29 -15.08 -12.57
C THR A 266 13.14 -15.86 -11.58
N ASP A 267 12.56 -16.42 -10.51
CA ASP A 267 13.25 -16.82 -9.29
C ASP A 267 14.00 -15.69 -8.58
N ASP A 268 13.77 -14.43 -8.98
CA ASP A 268 14.36 -13.28 -8.30
C ASP A 268 13.56 -13.00 -7.03
N LYS A 269 14.26 -13.04 -5.90
CA LYS A 269 13.69 -12.71 -4.60
C LYS A 269 13.98 -11.25 -4.27
N ILE A 270 12.98 -10.52 -3.80
CA ILE A 270 13.15 -9.18 -3.23
C ILE A 270 13.42 -9.25 -1.73
N GLY A 271 12.96 -10.32 -1.05
CA GLY A 271 13.26 -10.60 0.35
C GLY A 271 12.34 -9.88 1.33
N TRP A 272 11.02 -9.93 1.11
CA TRP A 272 10.05 -9.36 2.05
C TRP A 272 10.25 -9.92 3.46
N ARG A 273 10.37 -9.03 4.46
CA ARG A 273 10.51 -9.44 5.86
C ARG A 273 9.16 -9.88 6.43
N ASP A 274 9.13 -10.90 7.28
CA ASP A 274 7.88 -11.31 7.94
C ASP A 274 7.41 -10.26 8.96
N GLY A 275 6.09 -10.11 9.11
CA GLY A 275 5.51 -9.17 10.09
C GLY A 275 5.66 -7.68 9.75
N THR A 276 6.30 -7.33 8.62
CA THR A 276 6.47 -5.94 8.17
C THR A 276 5.34 -5.50 7.25
N GLY A 277 5.07 -4.19 7.26
CA GLY A 277 4.29 -3.55 6.22
C GLY A 277 4.97 -3.58 4.86
N LYS A 278 4.28 -3.96 3.78
CA LYS A 278 4.89 -4.11 2.46
C LYS A 278 4.33 -3.10 1.48
N ILE A 279 5.17 -2.18 1.01
CA ILE A 279 4.83 -1.19 0.00
C ILE A 279 5.62 -1.44 -1.28
N ILE A 280 4.94 -1.44 -2.41
CA ILE A 280 5.56 -1.24 -3.71
C ILE A 280 5.27 0.20 -4.17
N VAL A 281 6.32 1.00 -4.38
CA VAL A 281 6.22 2.29 -5.07
C VAL A 281 6.42 2.01 -6.57
N TRP A 282 5.32 2.01 -7.32
CA TRP A 282 5.29 1.61 -8.73
C TRP A 282 5.29 2.85 -9.64
N PHE A 283 6.31 2.99 -10.47
CA PHE A 283 6.43 4.09 -11.43
C PHE A 283 6.22 3.57 -12.84
N GLY A 284 5.49 4.31 -13.68
CA GLY A 284 5.43 4.07 -15.11
C GLY A 284 4.62 5.12 -15.86
N ASP A 285 4.63 5.00 -17.19
CA ASP A 285 3.99 5.95 -18.11
C ASP A 285 3.18 5.27 -19.22
N ALA A 286 3.01 3.95 -19.17
CA ALA A 286 2.32 3.17 -20.18
C ALA A 286 1.42 2.08 -19.58
N LYS A 287 0.41 1.67 -20.35
CA LYS A 287 -0.53 0.63 -19.93
C LYS A 287 0.17 -0.73 -19.80
N SER A 288 -0.37 -1.63 -19.00
CA SER A 288 0.12 -3.00 -18.90
C SER A 288 -0.24 -3.83 -20.13
N HIS A 289 0.66 -4.76 -20.49
CA HIS A 289 0.27 -5.99 -21.15
C HIS A 289 -0.64 -6.83 -20.24
N CYS A 290 -1.59 -7.54 -20.84
CA CYS A 290 -2.59 -8.35 -20.15
C CYS A 290 -2.57 -9.83 -20.58
N SER A 291 -1.77 -10.17 -21.60
CA SER A 291 -1.71 -11.51 -22.19
C SER A 291 -0.72 -12.43 -21.46
N THR A 292 0.13 -11.88 -20.61
CA THR A 292 1.14 -12.64 -19.85
C THR A 292 0.84 -12.71 -18.36
N VAL A 293 0.36 -11.62 -17.76
CA VAL A 293 -0.22 -11.61 -16.42
C VAL A 293 -1.46 -10.74 -16.45
N SER A 294 -2.55 -11.26 -15.91
CA SER A 294 -3.80 -10.53 -15.81
C SER A 294 -3.82 -9.59 -14.61
N ALA A 295 -4.68 -8.56 -14.63
CA ALA A 295 -4.88 -7.70 -13.46
C ALA A 295 -5.31 -8.52 -12.24
N LYS A 296 -6.17 -9.53 -12.46
CA LYS A 296 -6.64 -10.44 -11.42
C LYS A 296 -5.49 -11.25 -10.81
N GLU A 297 -4.64 -11.85 -11.63
CA GLU A 297 -3.51 -12.67 -11.16
C GLU A 297 -2.50 -11.82 -10.37
N ALA A 298 -2.17 -10.62 -10.87
CA ALA A 298 -1.32 -9.68 -10.13
C ALA A 298 -1.95 -9.29 -8.78
N LEU A 299 -3.26 -8.98 -8.76
CA LEU A 299 -3.98 -8.65 -7.53
C LEU A 299 -4.05 -9.80 -6.53
N ASP A 300 -4.32 -11.02 -6.99
CA ASP A 300 -4.36 -12.20 -6.14
C ASP A 300 -3.00 -12.42 -5.48
N ALA A 301 -1.89 -12.24 -6.22
CA ALA A 301 -0.53 -12.33 -5.68
C ALA A 301 -0.23 -11.22 -4.65
N LEU A 302 -0.55 -9.96 -4.97
CA LEU A 302 -0.35 -8.81 -4.07
C LEU A 302 -1.14 -8.95 -2.77
N LYS A 303 -2.42 -9.32 -2.87
CA LYS A 303 -3.31 -9.51 -1.72
C LYS A 303 -2.87 -10.68 -0.85
N THR A 304 -2.41 -11.78 -1.45
CA THR A 304 -1.89 -12.95 -0.71
C THR A 304 -0.71 -12.57 0.21
N LYS A 305 0.08 -11.57 -0.18
CA LYS A 305 1.21 -11.07 0.60
C LYS A 305 0.91 -9.80 1.40
N ASN A 306 -0.33 -9.33 1.35
CA ASN A 306 -0.77 -8.09 1.98
C ASN A 306 0.11 -6.89 1.57
N ILE A 307 0.40 -6.80 0.27
CA ILE A 307 1.22 -5.73 -0.31
C ILE A 307 0.32 -4.57 -0.73
N VAL A 308 0.68 -3.37 -0.30
CA VAL A 308 0.06 -2.11 -0.70
C VAL A 308 0.84 -1.54 -1.90
N VAL A 309 0.13 -1.13 -2.96
CA VAL A 309 0.76 -0.55 -4.15
C VAL A 309 0.51 0.94 -4.22
N ALA A 310 1.59 1.72 -4.23
CA ALA A 310 1.57 3.17 -4.33
C ALA A 310 2.08 3.58 -5.73
N ALA A 311 1.16 3.85 -6.65
CA ALA A 311 1.44 4.12 -8.05
C ALA A 311 1.74 5.61 -8.32
N ILE A 312 2.77 5.86 -9.11
CA ILE A 312 3.22 7.17 -9.58
C ILE A 312 3.13 7.16 -11.11
N ASN A 313 2.09 7.84 -11.61
CA ASN A 313 1.83 7.97 -13.03
C ASN A 313 2.36 9.32 -13.53
N THR A 314 3.18 9.27 -14.57
CA THR A 314 3.72 10.49 -15.20
C THR A 314 2.68 11.20 -16.08
N HIS A 315 1.60 10.49 -16.42
CA HIS A 315 0.49 11.01 -17.21
C HIS A 315 -0.72 11.39 -16.34
N SER A 316 -1.71 12.00 -16.99
CA SER A 316 -2.99 12.30 -16.37
C SER A 316 -3.77 11.03 -16.02
N ALA A 317 -4.77 11.18 -15.14
CA ALA A 317 -5.72 10.10 -14.85
C ALA A 317 -6.29 9.52 -16.15
N HIS A 318 -6.53 8.21 -16.16
CA HIS A 318 -6.99 7.45 -17.32
C HIS A 318 -5.99 7.32 -18.49
N ASN A 319 -4.74 7.75 -18.30
CA ASN A 319 -3.65 7.65 -19.27
C ASN A 319 -2.39 7.06 -18.60
N GLY A 320 -1.41 6.65 -19.41
CA GLY A 320 -0.20 5.99 -18.93
C GLY A 320 -0.48 4.68 -18.19
N ILE A 321 0.10 4.47 -17.00
CA ILE A 321 -0.19 3.27 -16.19
C ILE A 321 -1.65 3.21 -15.71
N ASP A 322 -2.37 4.34 -15.72
CA ASP A 322 -3.78 4.40 -15.35
C ASP A 322 -4.72 4.27 -16.57
N TYR A 323 -4.24 3.73 -17.70
CA TYR A 323 -5.05 3.63 -18.91
C TYR A 323 -6.39 2.91 -18.69
N ARG A 324 -7.47 3.48 -19.24
CA ARG A 324 -8.86 3.04 -18.98
C ARG A 324 -9.36 1.97 -19.96
N ALA A 325 -8.71 0.80 -19.95
CA ALA A 325 -9.13 -0.35 -20.74
C ALA A 325 -9.06 -1.65 -19.95
N ASN A 326 -10.06 -2.49 -20.15
CA ASN A 326 -10.05 -3.85 -19.65
C ASN A 326 -9.06 -4.70 -20.45
N CYS A 327 -8.59 -5.79 -19.86
CA CYS A 327 -7.68 -6.70 -20.52
C CYS A 327 -8.30 -7.36 -21.76
N ASP A 328 -9.62 -7.52 -21.83
CA ASP A 328 -10.34 -8.05 -23.00
C ASP A 328 -10.45 -7.05 -24.19
N GLY A 329 -9.99 -5.81 -24.00
CA GLY A 329 -10.05 -4.73 -24.98
C GLY A 329 -11.32 -3.89 -24.89
N SER A 330 -12.24 -4.18 -23.96
CA SER A 330 -13.43 -3.36 -23.75
C SER A 330 -13.10 -2.07 -22.99
N SER A 331 -13.94 -1.05 -23.18
CA SER A 331 -13.88 0.17 -22.37
C SER A 331 -14.05 -0.16 -20.89
N ALA A 332 -13.15 0.34 -20.05
CA ALA A 332 -13.28 0.26 -18.60
C ALA A 332 -13.90 1.54 -18.04
N THR A 333 -14.40 1.50 -16.81
CA THR A 333 -14.77 2.70 -16.03
C THR A 333 -13.61 3.20 -15.16
N SER A 334 -12.70 2.30 -14.78
CA SER A 334 -11.52 2.57 -13.97
C SER A 334 -10.23 2.36 -14.78
N GLY A 335 -9.17 3.07 -14.40
CA GLY A 335 -7.84 2.86 -14.97
C GLY A 335 -7.14 1.63 -14.39
N GLN A 336 -6.13 1.12 -15.09
CA GLN A 336 -5.37 -0.04 -14.65
C GLN A 336 -4.67 0.19 -13.30
N ALA A 337 -3.91 1.28 -13.15
CA ALA A 337 -3.31 1.65 -11.87
C ALA A 337 -4.34 1.95 -10.78
N THR A 338 -5.46 2.62 -11.09
CA THR A 338 -6.56 2.82 -10.14
C THR A 338 -7.09 1.48 -9.63
N THR A 339 -7.28 0.50 -10.51
CA THR A 339 -7.75 -0.84 -10.13
C THR A 339 -6.77 -1.52 -9.18
N ILE A 340 -5.47 -1.51 -9.47
CA ILE A 340 -4.46 -2.10 -8.59
C ILE A 340 -4.42 -1.40 -7.23
N THR A 341 -4.35 -0.07 -7.25
CA THR A 341 -4.18 0.74 -6.03
C THR A 341 -5.41 0.65 -5.13
N VAL A 342 -6.63 0.73 -5.65
CA VAL A 342 -7.86 0.58 -4.85
C VAL A 342 -7.93 -0.81 -4.21
N GLU A 343 -7.70 -1.87 -4.98
CA GLU A 343 -7.83 -3.25 -4.50
C GLU A 343 -6.72 -3.65 -3.53
N THR A 344 -5.57 -2.99 -3.58
CA THR A 344 -4.47 -3.15 -2.61
C THR A 344 -4.49 -2.10 -1.51
N LYS A 345 -5.55 -1.28 -1.43
CA LYS A 345 -5.69 -0.13 -0.51
C LYS A 345 -4.57 0.91 -0.64
N GLY A 346 -3.81 0.93 -1.72
CA GLY A 346 -2.76 1.90 -1.94
C GLY A 346 -3.24 3.20 -2.58
N THR A 347 -2.36 3.87 -3.31
CA THR A 347 -2.60 5.23 -3.81
C THR A 347 -2.14 5.42 -5.23
N LEU A 348 -2.79 6.32 -5.96
CA LEU A 348 -2.36 6.75 -7.29
C LEU A 348 -2.13 8.26 -7.32
N THR A 349 -0.94 8.68 -7.71
CA THR A 349 -0.61 10.09 -7.99
C THR A 349 -0.38 10.26 -9.48
N ASN A 350 -1.15 11.16 -10.11
CA ASN A 350 -1.09 11.44 -11.55
C ASN A 350 -0.37 12.76 -11.85
N ASN A 351 0.05 12.93 -13.10
CA ASN A 351 0.75 14.11 -13.64
C ASN A 351 2.11 14.38 -12.98
N VAL A 352 2.81 13.33 -12.55
CA VAL A 352 4.09 13.49 -11.86
C VAL A 352 5.21 13.75 -12.86
N SER A 353 5.80 14.94 -12.79
CA SER A 353 6.91 15.33 -13.66
C SER A 353 7.85 16.33 -12.97
N GLY A 354 9.16 16.19 -13.22
CA GLY A 354 10.20 17.04 -12.62
C GLY A 354 10.59 16.69 -11.18
N SER A 355 11.76 17.17 -10.75
CA SER A 355 12.42 16.69 -9.53
C SER A 355 11.64 16.87 -8.23
N SER A 356 11.08 18.06 -7.98
CA SER A 356 10.32 18.31 -6.74
C SER A 356 9.07 17.43 -6.69
N ALA A 357 8.26 17.44 -7.75
CA ALA A 357 7.03 16.66 -7.80
C ALA A 357 7.29 15.15 -7.71
N THR A 358 8.40 14.65 -8.28
CA THR A 358 8.80 13.24 -8.11
C THR A 358 9.09 12.93 -6.64
N VAL A 359 9.89 13.75 -5.95
CA VAL A 359 10.20 13.54 -4.53
C VAL A 359 8.94 13.62 -3.69
N ASP A 360 8.13 14.66 -3.88
CA ASP A 360 6.88 14.85 -3.14
C ASP A 360 5.91 13.68 -3.36
N ALA A 361 5.73 13.25 -4.61
CA ALA A 361 4.90 12.10 -4.96
C ALA A 361 5.42 10.82 -4.31
N ILE A 362 6.74 10.59 -4.26
CA ILE A 362 7.32 9.42 -3.59
C ILE A 362 7.05 9.47 -2.09
N LEU A 363 7.34 10.60 -1.43
CA LEU A 363 7.15 10.72 0.01
C LEU A 363 5.67 10.62 0.38
N GLU A 364 4.78 11.20 -0.42
CA GLU A 364 3.34 11.08 -0.25
C GLU A 364 2.87 9.64 -0.47
N ALA A 365 3.33 8.96 -1.51
CA ALA A 365 2.94 7.59 -1.85
C ALA A 365 3.45 6.59 -0.79
N VAL A 366 4.66 6.77 -0.26
CA VAL A 366 5.19 5.96 0.84
C VAL A 366 4.43 6.26 2.14
N SER A 367 4.20 7.53 2.47
CA SER A 367 3.46 7.91 3.69
C SER A 367 2.03 7.37 3.69
N LYS A 368 1.30 7.53 2.58
CA LYS A 368 -0.04 6.97 2.44
C LYS A 368 -0.03 5.45 2.35
N GLY A 369 0.94 4.84 1.67
CA GLY A 369 1.10 3.39 1.60
C GLY A 369 1.35 2.77 2.98
N ILE A 370 2.20 3.40 3.79
CA ILE A 370 2.38 3.07 5.21
C ILE A 370 1.04 3.21 5.93
N ALA A 371 0.36 4.35 5.85
CA ALA A 371 -0.94 4.55 6.49
C ALA A 371 -1.99 3.50 6.09
N GLN A 372 -1.90 2.95 4.88
CA GLN A 372 -2.82 1.94 4.36
C GLN A 372 -2.44 0.50 4.73
N ILE A 373 -1.17 0.18 4.97
CA ILE A 373 -0.75 -1.15 5.47
C ILE A 373 -1.44 -1.51 6.78
N GLY A 374 -1.54 -0.58 7.72
CA GLY A 374 -2.24 -0.80 9.00
C GLY A 374 -3.74 -0.57 8.92
N SER A 375 -4.26 -0.28 7.72
CA SER A 375 -5.65 -0.54 7.34
C SER A 375 -5.84 -1.95 6.73
N ALA A 376 -4.78 -2.56 6.17
CA ALA A 376 -4.83 -3.81 5.40
C ALA A 376 -4.47 -5.07 6.22
N ALA A 377 -3.47 -4.97 7.10
CA ALA A 377 -3.29 -5.91 8.20
C ALA A 377 -4.15 -5.43 9.37
N ALA A 378 -4.73 -6.33 10.17
CA ALA A 378 -5.26 -5.99 11.49
C ALA A 378 -4.12 -5.62 12.46
N VAL A 379 -3.34 -4.59 12.10
CA VAL A 379 -2.16 -4.08 12.79
C VAL A 379 -2.41 -2.61 12.96
N SER A 380 -2.95 -2.28 14.12
CA SER A 380 -3.27 -0.92 14.52
C SER A 380 -2.01 -0.02 14.47
N PHE A 381 -2.11 1.20 13.90
CA PHE A 381 -1.03 2.19 13.90
C PHE A 381 -1.02 3.13 15.09
N SER A 382 0.12 3.21 15.78
CA SER A 382 0.44 4.26 16.74
C SER A 382 0.53 5.64 16.08
N THR A 383 -0.36 6.57 16.38
CA THR A 383 -0.28 7.94 15.83
C THR A 383 0.26 8.96 16.85
N GLY A 384 0.62 8.48 18.04
CA GLY A 384 1.45 9.17 19.03
C GLY A 384 1.74 8.28 20.24
N ARG A 385 2.90 8.49 20.88
CA ARG A 385 3.34 7.78 22.10
C ARG A 385 3.53 8.79 23.21
N LEU A 386 2.91 8.53 24.36
CA LEU A 386 3.13 9.31 25.57
C LEU A 386 3.48 8.40 26.74
N GLU A 387 4.62 8.70 27.35
CA GLU A 387 5.14 7.97 28.50
C GLU A 387 4.74 8.67 29.79
N THR A 388 4.00 7.96 30.63
CA THR A 388 3.94 8.24 32.07
C THR A 388 4.87 7.26 32.79
N SER A 389 5.06 7.39 34.10
CA SER A 389 5.94 6.49 34.86
C SER A 389 5.55 5.00 34.81
N THR A 390 4.34 4.65 34.34
CA THR A 390 3.82 3.27 34.34
C THR A 390 2.96 2.89 33.13
N LEU A 391 2.52 3.83 32.29
CA LEU A 391 1.63 3.57 31.16
C LEU A 391 2.10 4.23 29.87
N LEU A 392 1.95 3.50 28.77
CA LEU A 392 2.07 3.97 27.39
C LEU A 392 0.68 4.11 26.77
N PHE A 393 0.35 5.28 26.23
CA PHE A 393 -0.87 5.49 25.44
C PHE A 393 -0.56 5.44 23.95
N GLN A 394 -1.43 4.77 23.20
CA GLN A 394 -1.28 4.55 21.77
C GLN A 394 -2.64 4.67 21.09
N SER A 395 -2.76 5.65 20.21
CA SER A 395 -3.89 5.83 19.30
C SER A 395 -3.78 4.86 18.13
N TYR A 396 -4.93 4.55 17.51
CA TYR A 396 -5.09 3.55 16.46
C TYR A 396 -6.25 3.87 15.54
N PHE A 397 -6.16 3.40 14.29
CA PHE A 397 -7.26 3.38 13.34
C PHE A 397 -7.28 2.10 12.49
N ASP A 398 -8.46 1.78 11.96
CA ASP A 398 -8.73 0.77 10.94
C ASP A 398 -9.40 1.48 9.75
N ALA A 399 -8.73 1.56 8.59
CA ALA A 399 -9.30 2.26 7.43
C ALA A 399 -10.19 1.38 6.55
N SER A 400 -10.45 0.11 6.93
CA SER A 400 -11.47 -0.71 6.27
C SER A 400 -12.88 -0.27 6.66
N ASP A 401 -13.04 0.23 7.88
CA ASP A 401 -14.32 0.68 8.43
C ASP A 401 -14.23 2.02 9.16
N TRP A 402 -13.11 2.73 9.04
CA TRP A 402 -12.85 4.05 9.64
C TRP A 402 -13.22 4.08 11.13
N SER A 403 -12.86 3.01 11.84
CA SER A 403 -12.94 2.94 13.29
C SER A 403 -11.57 3.23 13.91
N GLY A 404 -11.58 3.62 15.18
CA GLY A 404 -10.35 3.90 15.92
C GLY A 404 -10.38 3.37 17.33
N ASP A 405 -9.22 3.43 17.96
CA ASP A 405 -9.02 2.99 19.33
C ASP A 405 -7.92 3.82 20.00
N LEU A 406 -8.03 3.97 21.31
CA LEU A 406 -6.96 4.47 22.16
C LEU A 406 -6.69 3.38 23.20
N ARG A 407 -5.47 2.85 23.21
CA ARG A 407 -5.09 1.80 24.15
C ARG A 407 -4.07 2.31 25.14
N ALA A 408 -4.18 1.83 26.37
CA ALA A 408 -3.12 1.94 27.36
C ALA A 408 -2.41 0.60 27.52
N TYR A 409 -1.09 0.63 27.57
CA TYR A 409 -0.24 -0.52 27.85
C TYR A 409 0.54 -0.29 29.13
N GLN A 410 0.82 -1.36 29.87
CA GLN A 410 1.79 -1.27 30.97
C GLN A 410 3.17 -0.94 30.42
N LEU A 411 3.90 -0.07 31.12
CA LEU A 411 5.30 0.20 30.84
C LEU A 411 6.13 -0.31 32.02
N ASP A 412 7.10 -1.17 31.73
CA ASP A 412 8.06 -1.60 32.74
C ASP A 412 9.00 -0.42 33.09
N SER A 413 8.90 0.06 34.33
CA SER A 413 9.61 1.26 34.78
C SER A 413 11.13 1.09 34.91
N THR A 414 11.65 -0.14 34.81
CA THR A 414 13.08 -0.45 34.92
C THR A 414 13.72 -0.70 33.57
N THR A 415 12.98 -1.30 32.63
CA THR A 415 13.47 -1.75 31.32
C THR A 415 12.91 -0.94 30.15
N GLY A 416 11.85 -0.15 30.37
CA GLY A 416 11.18 0.64 29.32
C GLY A 416 10.38 -0.20 28.32
N ARG A 417 10.18 -1.50 28.59
CA ARG A 417 9.45 -2.43 27.72
C ARG A 417 7.95 -2.22 27.81
N VAL A 418 7.27 -2.33 26.68
CA VAL A 418 5.81 -2.30 26.59
C VAL A 418 5.27 -3.68 26.99
N GLY A 419 4.42 -3.70 28.01
CA GLY A 419 3.75 -4.88 28.53
C GLY A 419 2.36 -5.08 27.92
N SER A 420 1.48 -5.77 28.66
CA SER A 420 0.12 -6.05 28.20
C SER A 420 -0.76 -4.81 28.11
N VAL A 421 -1.78 -4.86 27.25
CA VAL A 421 -2.85 -3.86 27.22
C VAL A 421 -3.59 -3.83 28.57
N VAL A 422 -3.79 -2.64 29.11
CA VAL A 422 -4.53 -2.38 30.35
C VAL A 422 -6.00 -2.12 30.02
N TRP A 423 -6.25 -1.28 29.02
CA TRP A 423 -7.59 -0.98 28.53
C TRP A 423 -7.55 -0.51 27.08
N LYS A 424 -8.72 -0.60 26.44
CA LYS A 424 -9.00 -0.08 25.10
C LYS A 424 -10.22 0.83 25.18
N ALA A 425 -10.08 2.06 24.71
CA ALA A 425 -11.16 3.04 24.76
C ALA A 425 -12.33 2.63 23.85
N ALA A 426 -12.05 2.02 22.70
CA ALA A 426 -13.07 1.51 21.79
C ALA A 426 -14.01 0.51 22.49
N ASP A 427 -13.45 -0.52 23.14
CA ASP A 427 -14.23 -1.53 23.87
C ASP A 427 -15.11 -0.89 24.97
N LYS A 428 -14.57 0.09 25.70
CA LYS A 428 -15.31 0.82 26.74
C LYS A 428 -16.43 1.66 26.17
N LEU A 429 -16.20 2.29 25.03
CA LEU A 429 -17.18 3.15 24.37
C LEU A 429 -18.29 2.34 23.70
N ASP A 430 -17.95 1.22 23.08
CA ASP A 430 -18.90 0.28 22.45
C ASP A 430 -19.85 -0.37 23.46
N ALA A 431 -19.33 -0.68 24.65
CA ALA A 431 -20.14 -1.23 25.74
C ALA A 431 -21.05 -0.18 26.41
N ARG A 432 -20.86 1.11 26.11
CA ARG A 432 -21.55 2.20 26.80
C ARG A 432 -22.88 2.55 26.15
N THR A 433 -23.90 2.76 26.98
CA THR A 433 -25.19 3.27 26.49
C THR A 433 -25.01 4.69 25.92
N PRO A 434 -25.41 4.96 24.65
CA PRO A 434 -25.19 6.26 23.99
C PRO A 434 -25.75 7.47 24.75
N ASP A 435 -26.87 7.27 25.45
CA ASP A 435 -27.50 8.33 26.25
C ASP A 435 -26.76 8.68 27.55
N SER A 436 -25.84 7.82 28.01
CA SER A 436 -25.00 8.10 29.19
C SER A 436 -23.75 8.93 28.88
N ARG A 437 -23.42 9.13 27.59
CA ARG A 437 -22.22 9.88 27.19
C ARG A 437 -22.41 11.38 27.42
N VAL A 438 -21.39 12.01 28.01
CA VAL A 438 -21.33 13.47 28.18
C VAL A 438 -20.65 14.06 26.95
N ILE A 439 -21.45 14.61 26.04
CA ILE A 439 -20.98 15.19 24.78
C ILE A 439 -21.48 16.63 24.72
N LEU A 440 -20.55 17.56 24.50
CA LEU A 440 -20.84 19.00 24.40
C LEU A 440 -20.60 19.50 22.98
N THR A 441 -21.31 20.55 22.59
CA THR A 441 -21.05 21.29 21.35
C THR A 441 -21.23 22.77 21.61
N MET A 442 -20.50 23.61 20.88
CA MET A 442 -20.86 25.03 20.80
C MET A 442 -22.04 25.19 19.84
N GLY A 443 -23.09 25.90 20.25
CA GLY A 443 -24.20 26.24 19.35
C GLY A 443 -23.74 27.24 18.29
N LYS A 444 -24.19 27.09 17.04
CA LYS A 444 -23.86 27.97 15.90
C LYS A 444 -25.14 28.42 15.19
N ASP A 445 -25.34 29.72 15.06
CA ASP A 445 -26.51 30.31 14.37
C ASP A 445 -26.13 30.87 12.99
N GLY A 446 -25.35 30.10 12.23
CA GLY A 446 -24.95 30.43 10.85
C GLY A 446 -23.82 31.46 10.71
N VAL A 447 -23.69 32.41 11.65
CA VAL A 447 -22.65 33.46 11.62
C VAL A 447 -21.86 33.54 12.93
N THR A 448 -22.51 33.36 14.09
CA THR A 448 -21.88 33.48 15.41
C THR A 448 -22.01 32.19 16.22
N SER A 449 -21.06 32.00 17.14
CA SER A 449 -21.18 31.00 18.20
C SER A 449 -22.08 31.55 19.32
N THR A 450 -22.91 30.68 19.88
CA THR A 450 -23.65 30.94 21.12
C THR A 450 -22.70 31.18 22.30
N GLY A 451 -23.18 31.87 23.33
CA GLY A 451 -22.33 32.32 24.46
C GLY A 451 -21.79 31.22 25.38
N ALA A 452 -22.29 29.98 25.28
CA ALA A 452 -21.88 28.85 26.12
C ALA A 452 -22.06 27.50 25.39
N PRO A 453 -21.27 26.46 25.72
CA PRO A 453 -21.49 25.12 25.19
C PRO A 453 -22.81 24.54 25.71
N VAL A 454 -23.45 23.73 24.88
CA VAL A 454 -24.70 23.02 25.17
C VAL A 454 -24.50 21.50 25.05
N PRO A 455 -25.34 20.67 25.69
CA PRO A 455 -25.32 19.23 25.44
C PRO A 455 -25.57 18.93 23.96
N PHE A 456 -24.85 17.97 23.38
CA PHE A 456 -25.10 17.47 22.02
C PHE A 456 -26.36 16.60 22.00
N ARG A 457 -27.51 17.27 22.07
CA ARG A 457 -28.87 16.73 22.16
C ARG A 457 -29.78 17.52 21.23
N TRP A 458 -30.72 16.84 20.58
CA TRP A 458 -31.56 17.44 19.52
C TRP A 458 -32.18 18.79 19.92
N ASP A 459 -32.81 18.85 21.09
CA ASP A 459 -33.52 20.04 21.57
C ASP A 459 -32.60 21.15 22.07
N SER A 460 -31.30 20.87 22.23
CA SER A 460 -30.27 21.84 22.61
C SER A 460 -29.51 22.39 21.40
N LEU A 461 -29.65 21.76 20.23
CA LEU A 461 -29.00 22.21 18.99
C LEU A 461 -29.76 23.39 18.36
N THR A 462 -29.01 24.28 17.72
CA THR A 462 -29.60 25.37 16.94
C THR A 462 -30.30 24.86 15.68
N THR A 463 -31.13 25.69 15.06
CA THR A 463 -31.82 25.33 13.80
C THR A 463 -30.84 25.03 12.67
N VAL A 464 -29.68 25.70 12.64
CA VAL A 464 -28.61 25.46 11.64
C VAL A 464 -27.95 24.09 11.87
N GLN A 465 -27.67 23.73 13.12
CA GLN A 465 -27.10 22.43 13.46
C GLN A 465 -28.09 21.28 13.21
N GLN A 466 -29.36 21.47 13.56
CA GLN A 466 -30.44 20.53 13.22
C GLN A 466 -30.60 20.37 11.71
N ARG A 467 -30.39 21.44 10.93
CA ARG A 467 -30.43 21.39 9.46
C ARG A 467 -29.28 20.57 8.87
N ASP A 468 -28.05 20.73 9.35
CA ASP A 468 -26.91 19.87 8.96
C ASP A 468 -27.29 18.41 9.15
N LEU A 469 -27.69 18.01 10.35
CA LEU A 469 -28.03 16.62 10.65
C LEU A 469 -29.22 16.07 9.85
N ARG A 470 -30.07 16.94 9.29
CA ARG A 470 -31.15 16.58 8.37
C ARG A 470 -30.73 16.59 6.91
N THR A 471 -29.51 16.96 6.56
CA THR A 471 -29.06 16.99 5.17
C THR A 471 -28.77 15.57 4.69
N GLN A 472 -29.28 15.22 3.51
CA GLN A 472 -28.99 13.95 2.86
C GLN A 472 -27.54 13.95 2.32
N HIS A 473 -26.80 12.88 2.59
CA HIS A 473 -25.40 12.68 2.14
C HIS A 473 -25.21 12.98 0.67
N GLY A 474 -24.08 13.62 0.34
CA GLY A 474 -23.75 13.97 -1.03
C GLY A 474 -24.77 14.90 -1.72
N THR A 475 -25.63 15.60 -0.97
CA THR A 475 -26.61 16.55 -1.49
C THR A 475 -26.78 17.76 -0.57
N THR A 476 -27.70 18.67 -0.91
CA THR A 476 -28.17 19.77 -0.03
C THR A 476 -29.62 19.58 0.40
N LYS A 477 -30.21 18.41 0.12
CA LYS A 477 -31.63 18.12 0.37
C LYS A 477 -31.85 17.88 1.86
N VAL A 478 -32.88 18.53 2.42
CA VAL A 478 -33.26 18.38 3.83
C VAL A 478 -34.27 17.25 3.99
N GLU A 479 -33.94 16.30 4.86
CA GLU A 479 -34.71 15.11 5.25
C GLU A 479 -35.61 15.39 6.47
N THR A 480 -36.33 14.36 6.90
CA THR A 480 -37.27 14.43 8.03
C THR A 480 -36.54 14.69 9.36
N VAL A 481 -37.24 15.29 10.32
CA VAL A 481 -36.74 15.50 11.69
C VAL A 481 -36.35 14.17 12.34
N SER A 482 -37.17 13.13 12.16
CA SER A 482 -36.90 11.78 12.69
C SER A 482 -35.55 11.23 12.20
N LYS A 483 -35.23 11.37 10.91
CA LYS A 483 -33.93 10.93 10.38
C LYS A 483 -32.76 11.76 10.93
N GLY A 484 -32.95 13.07 11.10
CA GLY A 484 -31.94 13.93 11.75
C GLY A 484 -31.70 13.56 13.22
N GLN A 485 -32.74 13.23 13.97
CA GLN A 485 -32.64 12.73 15.34
C GLN A 485 -31.94 11.37 15.39
N ALA A 486 -32.25 10.46 14.47
CA ALA A 486 -31.54 9.19 14.35
C ALA A 486 -30.05 9.39 14.03
N ARG A 487 -29.73 10.35 13.16
CA ARG A 487 -28.35 10.71 12.81
C ARG A 487 -27.58 11.24 14.02
N LEU A 488 -28.21 12.11 14.82
CA LEU A 488 -27.66 12.56 16.10
C LEU A 488 -27.39 11.38 17.04
N LYS A 489 -28.36 10.47 17.19
CA LYS A 489 -28.20 9.27 18.04
C LYS A 489 -27.04 8.40 17.56
N TYR A 490 -26.90 8.20 16.26
CA TYR A 490 -25.79 7.47 15.66
C TYR A 490 -24.43 8.08 16.02
N LEU A 491 -24.27 9.40 15.92
CA LEU A 491 -23.06 10.11 16.30
C LEU A 491 -22.77 10.00 17.80
N ARG A 492 -23.82 9.89 18.63
CA ARG A 492 -23.70 9.57 20.05
C ARG A 492 -23.35 8.09 20.32
N GLY A 493 -23.36 7.22 19.32
CA GLY A 493 -23.00 5.81 19.43
C GLY A 493 -24.16 4.83 19.29
N ASP A 494 -25.37 5.28 18.96
CA ASP A 494 -26.49 4.37 18.69
C ASP A 494 -26.27 3.60 17.39
N ARG A 495 -26.40 2.27 17.46
CA ARG A 495 -26.13 1.38 16.33
C ARG A 495 -27.41 0.84 15.66
N SER A 496 -28.60 1.25 16.12
CA SER A 496 -29.88 0.66 15.70
C SER A 496 -30.27 0.92 14.25
N ASN A 497 -29.61 1.89 13.60
CA ASN A 497 -29.87 2.28 12.22
C ASN A 497 -28.72 1.94 11.26
N GLU A 498 -27.74 1.14 11.70
CA GLU A 498 -26.57 0.76 10.88
C GLU A 498 -26.88 -0.34 9.86
N GLY A 499 -26.18 -0.31 8.73
CA GLY A 499 -26.23 -1.36 7.72
C GLY A 499 -27.58 -1.43 7.02
N THR A 500 -28.26 -2.58 7.11
CA THR A 500 -29.56 -2.80 6.47
C THR A 500 -30.75 -2.38 7.33
N ALA A 501 -30.52 -2.01 8.59
CA ALA A 501 -31.57 -1.64 9.55
C ALA A 501 -32.00 -0.16 9.41
N GLY A 502 -33.27 0.11 9.73
CA GLY A 502 -33.82 1.47 9.88
C GLY A 502 -33.45 2.42 8.73
N HIS A 503 -32.71 3.48 9.05
CA HIS A 503 -32.27 4.50 8.09
C HIS A 503 -31.06 4.13 7.23
N LYS A 504 -30.50 2.93 7.39
CA LYS A 504 -29.35 2.41 6.64
C LYS A 504 -28.18 3.37 6.68
N PHE A 505 -27.72 3.69 7.88
CA PHE A 505 -26.49 4.43 8.07
C PHE A 505 -25.27 3.52 7.90
N ARG A 506 -24.11 4.14 7.73
CA ARG A 506 -22.80 3.49 7.75
C ARG A 506 -22.72 2.41 8.84
N LEU A 507 -22.25 1.22 8.48
CA LEU A 507 -21.89 0.19 9.43
C LEU A 507 -20.48 0.49 9.97
N ARG A 508 -20.31 0.49 11.29
CA ARG A 508 -19.02 0.75 11.95
C ARG A 508 -18.43 -0.52 12.56
N GLY A 509 -17.11 -0.61 12.67
CA GLY A 509 -16.48 -1.59 13.57
C GLY A 509 -16.69 -1.22 15.04
N SER A 510 -16.31 0.01 15.38
CA SER A 510 -16.41 0.62 16.71
C SER A 510 -17.10 1.99 16.65
N VAL A 511 -17.72 2.42 17.76
CA VAL A 511 -18.33 3.74 17.95
C VAL A 511 -17.28 4.85 17.86
N LEU A 512 -16.06 4.59 18.35
CA LEU A 512 -14.94 5.52 18.27
C LEU A 512 -14.41 5.55 16.83
N GLY A 513 -14.37 6.75 16.24
CA GLY A 513 -13.83 6.93 14.89
C GLY A 513 -12.31 6.81 14.84
N ASP A 514 -11.78 6.71 13.63
CA ASP A 514 -10.34 6.65 13.38
C ASP A 514 -9.58 7.83 14.01
N ILE A 515 -8.43 7.50 14.62
CA ILE A 515 -7.48 8.46 15.17
C ILE A 515 -6.23 8.45 14.29
N TRP A 516 -6.24 9.28 13.24
CA TRP A 516 -5.26 9.20 12.17
C TRP A 516 -4.05 10.12 12.37
N HIS A 517 -4.23 11.43 12.50
CA HIS A 517 -3.10 12.37 12.69
C HIS A 517 -3.01 12.95 14.11
N SER A 518 -3.94 12.59 15.00
CA SER A 518 -3.97 13.09 16.37
C SER A 518 -3.17 12.17 17.30
N SER A 519 -2.19 12.75 18.01
CA SER A 519 -1.49 12.07 19.08
C SER A 519 -2.22 12.25 20.43
N PRO A 520 -2.29 11.21 21.29
CA PRO A 520 -2.88 11.35 22.62
C PRO A 520 -2.01 12.23 23.54
N ILE A 521 -2.66 13.17 24.26
CA ILE A 521 -2.02 14.00 25.29
C ILE A 521 -2.58 13.67 26.67
N TYR A 522 -1.69 13.31 27.59
CA TYR A 522 -1.97 13.08 29.00
C TYR A 522 -1.83 14.38 29.79
N TYR A 523 -2.77 14.62 30.68
CA TYR A 523 -2.66 15.68 31.67
C TYR A 523 -3.31 15.24 32.98
N ALA A 524 -2.64 15.50 34.10
CA ALA A 524 -3.11 15.19 35.45
C ALA A 524 -2.77 16.34 36.41
N GLN A 525 -1.92 16.08 37.41
CA GLN A 525 -1.37 17.14 38.25
C GLN A 525 -0.59 18.16 37.39
N PRO A 526 -0.80 19.48 37.59
CA PRO A 526 0.00 20.51 36.93
C PRO A 526 1.50 20.28 37.16
N SER A 527 2.27 20.11 36.09
CA SER A 527 3.69 19.71 36.16
C SER A 527 4.64 20.76 35.56
N LEU A 528 4.11 21.86 35.03
CA LEU A 528 4.91 22.94 34.47
C LEU A 528 5.76 23.61 35.56
N ARG A 529 6.80 24.32 35.14
CA ARG A 529 7.76 24.98 36.04
C ARG A 529 7.67 26.49 35.94
N TYR A 530 6.45 27.03 35.91
CA TYR A 530 6.29 28.48 36.03
C TYR A 530 6.89 28.94 37.37
N PRO A 531 7.78 29.94 37.35
CA PRO A 531 8.38 30.45 38.57
C PRO A 531 7.33 31.20 39.39
N ASP A 532 7.45 31.19 40.71
CA ASP A 532 6.60 32.00 41.60
C ASP A 532 7.12 33.45 41.72
N THR A 533 7.90 33.91 40.74
CA THR A 533 8.61 35.19 40.75
C THR A 533 8.56 35.86 39.38
N GLY A 534 8.81 37.16 39.33
CA GLY A 534 8.93 37.90 38.07
C GLY A 534 7.58 38.02 37.35
N LYS A 535 7.52 37.71 36.06
CA LYS A 535 6.29 37.85 35.24
C LYS A 535 5.15 36.90 35.64
N PHE A 536 5.42 35.94 36.52
CA PHE A 536 4.46 34.93 36.99
C PHE A 536 4.11 35.11 38.48
N ASP A 537 4.61 36.17 39.12
CA ASP A 537 4.20 36.55 40.46
C ASP A 537 2.88 37.34 40.40
N TYR A 538 1.79 36.65 40.73
CA TYR A 538 0.43 37.22 40.79
C TYR A 538 -0.02 37.50 42.24
N GLY A 539 0.93 37.52 43.19
CA GLY A 539 0.68 37.72 44.61
C GLY A 539 0.32 36.45 45.39
N ALA A 540 0.31 36.58 46.72
CA ALA A 540 0.04 35.49 47.65
C ALA A 540 -1.32 34.82 47.38
N GLY A 541 -1.33 33.48 47.30
CA GLY A 541 -2.52 32.70 46.96
C GLY A 541 -2.79 32.54 45.46
N ASN A 542 -2.03 33.22 44.60
CA ASN A 542 -2.10 33.11 43.13
C ASN A 542 -0.80 32.56 42.52
N LEU A 543 0.10 32.01 43.34
CA LEU A 543 1.33 31.38 42.89
C LEU A 543 1.03 30.11 42.10
N TYR A 544 1.85 29.81 41.11
CA TYR A 544 1.69 28.58 40.33
C TYR A 544 1.93 27.34 41.23
N SER A 545 2.86 27.43 42.18
CA SER A 545 3.10 26.34 43.13
C SER A 545 1.87 26.02 43.99
N ASP A 546 1.06 27.03 44.35
CA ASP A 546 -0.19 26.83 45.08
C ASP A 546 -1.26 26.18 44.19
N PHE A 547 -1.37 26.60 42.93
CA PHE A 547 -2.23 25.93 41.95
C PHE A 547 -1.85 24.46 41.76
N ARG A 548 -0.56 24.16 41.62
CA ARG A 548 -0.04 22.80 41.50
C ARG A 548 -0.32 21.96 42.74
N ARG A 549 -0.15 22.53 43.93
CA ARG A 549 -0.41 21.86 45.22
C ARG A 549 -1.90 21.57 45.40
N GLY A 550 -2.75 22.55 45.11
CA GLY A 550 -4.21 22.43 45.21
C GLY A 550 -4.83 21.45 44.20
N ASN A 551 -4.10 21.09 43.13
CA ASN A 551 -4.51 20.13 42.12
C ASN A 551 -3.67 18.84 42.13
N ALA A 552 -3.00 18.52 43.25
CA ALA A 552 -2.14 17.35 43.35
C ALA A 552 -2.88 16.01 43.13
N SER A 553 -4.16 15.96 43.50
CA SER A 553 -5.02 14.78 43.33
C SER A 553 -5.89 14.84 42.08
N ARG A 554 -5.55 15.67 41.08
CA ARG A 554 -6.33 15.76 39.85
C ARG A 554 -6.24 14.44 39.09
N THR A 555 -7.40 13.84 38.81
CA THR A 555 -7.51 12.63 37.99
C THR A 555 -6.81 12.83 36.65
N GLY A 556 -6.03 11.83 36.24
CA GLY A 556 -5.36 11.84 34.95
C GLY A 556 -6.35 11.62 33.81
N VAL A 557 -6.17 12.39 32.73
CA VAL A 557 -6.99 12.34 31.53
C VAL A 557 -6.10 12.26 30.31
N VAL A 558 -6.50 11.46 29.32
CA VAL A 558 -5.90 11.43 27.99
C VAL A 558 -6.86 12.10 27.00
N TYR A 559 -6.37 13.11 26.30
CA TYR A 559 -7.11 13.84 25.28
C TYR A 559 -6.64 13.44 23.90
N VAL A 560 -7.57 13.23 22.97
CA VAL A 560 -7.24 12.88 21.58
C VAL A 560 -8.36 13.31 20.63
N GLY A 561 -8.00 13.81 19.46
CA GLY A 561 -8.95 14.08 18.39
C GLY A 561 -9.27 12.81 17.60
N SER A 562 -10.53 12.64 17.19
CA SER A 562 -10.96 11.57 16.31
C SER A 562 -11.76 12.11 15.12
N ASN A 563 -11.66 11.43 13.99
CA ASN A 563 -12.42 11.76 12.79
C ASN A 563 -13.88 11.31 12.82
N ASP A 564 -14.37 10.75 13.94
CA ASP A 564 -15.81 10.75 14.23
C ASP A 564 -16.37 12.16 14.51
N GLY A 565 -15.49 13.17 14.50
CA GLY A 565 -15.87 14.56 14.63
C GLY A 565 -15.75 15.11 16.04
N MET A 566 -15.06 14.40 16.94
CA MET A 566 -14.99 14.78 18.34
C MET A 566 -13.55 14.86 18.87
N LEU A 567 -13.34 15.81 19.79
CA LEU A 567 -12.24 15.75 20.74
C LEU A 567 -12.71 14.92 21.94
N HIS A 568 -12.02 13.83 22.24
CA HIS A 568 -12.34 12.95 23.36
C HIS A 568 -11.42 13.19 24.55
N ALA A 569 -11.94 12.88 25.74
CA ALA A 569 -11.22 12.83 26.99
C ALA A 569 -11.50 11.48 27.68
N PHE A 570 -10.46 10.69 27.90
CA PHE A 570 -10.55 9.37 28.53
C PHE A 570 -9.86 9.38 29.89
N ALA A 571 -10.51 8.81 30.91
CA ALA A 571 -9.89 8.63 32.22
C ALA A 571 -8.71 7.66 32.11
N VAL A 572 -7.56 8.08 32.63
CA VAL A 572 -6.30 7.31 32.52
C VAL A 572 -6.37 5.93 33.15
N ASP A 573 -7.08 5.80 34.27
CA ASP A 573 -7.09 4.57 35.04
C ASP A 573 -8.01 3.50 34.44
N THR A 574 -9.06 3.91 33.71
CA THR A 574 -10.14 3.01 33.28
C THR A 574 -10.31 2.94 31.76
N GLY A 575 -9.83 3.94 31.02
CA GLY A 575 -10.11 4.11 29.59
C GLY A 575 -11.53 4.58 29.29
N GLU A 576 -12.33 4.95 30.30
CA GLU A 576 -13.69 5.43 30.10
C GLU A 576 -13.71 6.87 29.56
N GLU A 577 -14.52 7.11 28.53
CA GLU A 577 -14.76 8.46 28.02
C GLU A 577 -15.46 9.32 29.09
N ILE A 578 -14.81 10.36 29.60
CA ILE A 578 -15.42 11.25 30.59
C ILE A 578 -16.05 12.49 29.95
N LEU A 579 -15.60 12.87 28.74
CA LEU A 579 -16.12 13.99 27.98
C LEU A 579 -15.79 13.81 26.49
N ALA A 580 -16.70 14.24 25.64
CA ALA A 580 -16.40 14.53 24.23
C ALA A 580 -16.89 15.92 23.85
N TYR A 581 -16.22 16.55 22.89
CA TYR A 581 -16.57 17.85 22.35
C TYR A 581 -16.68 17.80 20.83
N VAL A 582 -17.83 18.23 20.32
CA VAL A 582 -18.18 18.33 18.90
C VAL A 582 -18.00 19.80 18.47
N PRO A 583 -16.99 20.14 17.64
CA PRO A 583 -16.78 21.52 17.21
C PRO A 583 -17.98 22.11 16.45
N GLY A 584 -18.43 23.28 16.89
CA GLY A 584 -19.59 23.97 16.31
C GLY A 584 -19.35 24.48 14.88
N ASN A 585 -18.11 24.74 14.50
CA ASN A 585 -17.76 25.28 13.19
C ASN A 585 -17.83 24.22 12.06
N LEU A 586 -17.66 22.94 12.38
CA LEU A 586 -17.75 21.82 11.43
C LEU A 586 -19.18 21.52 10.93
N TYR A 587 -20.22 22.08 11.58
CA TYR A 587 -21.58 21.94 11.07
C TYR A 587 -21.76 22.67 9.74
N SER A 588 -22.28 21.94 8.75
CA SER A 588 -22.54 22.43 7.39
C SER A 588 -23.63 21.62 6.69
N SER A 589 -24.46 22.28 5.88
CA SER A 589 -25.42 21.60 4.99
C SER A 589 -24.90 21.51 3.55
N SER A 590 -23.58 21.58 3.37
CA SER A 590 -22.93 21.48 2.07
C SER A 590 -22.82 20.03 1.61
N ARG A 591 -22.69 19.84 0.29
CA ARG A 591 -22.55 18.51 -0.32
C ARG A 591 -21.35 17.70 0.20
N ALA A 592 -20.28 18.38 0.60
CA ALA A 592 -18.97 17.79 0.91
C ALA A 592 -18.50 18.09 2.34
N GLY A 593 -19.41 18.39 3.28
CA GLY A 593 -19.02 18.70 4.64
C GLY A 593 -20.21 18.87 5.56
N GLY A 594 -19.98 18.73 6.87
CA GLY A 594 -21.03 18.66 7.89
C GLY A 594 -21.10 17.27 8.50
N TYR A 595 -21.54 17.19 9.75
CA TYR A 595 -21.61 15.93 10.49
C TYR A 595 -22.59 14.94 9.87
N HIS A 596 -23.48 15.39 8.98
CA HIS A 596 -24.32 14.46 8.25
C HIS A 596 -23.51 13.45 7.45
N GLN A 597 -22.32 13.76 6.93
CA GLN A 597 -21.55 12.84 6.09
C GLN A 597 -21.10 11.57 6.82
N LEU A 598 -20.87 11.63 8.14
CA LEU A 598 -20.34 10.51 8.96
C LEU A 598 -21.26 9.28 9.03
N THR A 599 -22.50 9.39 8.55
CA THR A 599 -23.46 8.29 8.55
C THR A 599 -23.75 7.77 7.14
N ASP A 600 -23.00 8.20 6.13
CA ASP A 600 -23.12 7.73 4.74
C ASP A 600 -22.70 6.24 4.64
N PRO A 601 -23.55 5.34 4.12
CA PRO A 601 -23.18 3.94 3.87
C PRO A 601 -21.94 3.76 2.99
N ASN A 602 -21.70 4.69 2.07
CA ASN A 602 -20.54 4.69 1.18
C ASN A 602 -19.51 5.72 1.65
N PHE A 603 -19.37 5.89 2.96
CA PHE A 603 -18.45 6.86 3.53
C PHE A 603 -17.01 6.60 3.06
N GLU A 604 -16.57 7.46 2.16
CA GLU A 604 -15.17 7.65 1.82
C GLU A 604 -14.68 8.81 2.68
N HIS A 605 -13.59 8.59 3.40
CA HIS A 605 -13.01 9.55 4.35
C HIS A 605 -12.32 10.71 3.63
N THR A 606 -13.13 11.48 2.92
CA THR A 606 -12.75 12.61 2.07
C THR A 606 -12.73 13.94 2.84
N SER A 607 -13.41 13.97 4.00
CA SER A 607 -13.48 15.11 4.91
C SER A 607 -12.84 14.73 6.24
N ILE A 608 -11.75 15.41 6.57
CA ILE A 608 -11.05 15.29 7.86
C ILE A 608 -11.78 16.18 8.88
N TYR A 609 -11.99 15.67 10.10
CA TYR A 609 -12.73 16.40 11.15
C TYR A 609 -11.81 16.89 12.26
N VAL A 610 -11.71 16.14 13.37
CA VAL A 610 -10.92 16.53 14.55
C VAL A 610 -9.67 15.68 14.57
N ASP A 611 -8.73 15.99 13.67
CA ASP A 611 -7.59 15.14 13.37
C ASP A 611 -6.25 15.71 13.86
N GLY A 612 -6.28 16.91 14.42
CA GLY A 612 -5.10 17.55 14.97
C GLY A 612 -4.77 17.06 16.38
N THR A 613 -3.48 17.02 16.71
CA THR A 613 -3.02 16.71 18.08
C THR A 613 -3.46 17.84 19.03
N PRO A 614 -4.20 17.52 20.12
CA PRO A 614 -4.56 18.52 21.10
C PRO A 614 -3.33 19.07 21.84
N TYR A 615 -3.46 20.24 22.45
CA TYR A 615 -2.42 20.83 23.28
C TYR A 615 -2.99 21.25 24.64
N VAL A 616 -2.22 21.02 25.71
CA VAL A 616 -2.62 21.38 27.07
C VAL A 616 -1.54 22.23 27.74
N ALA A 617 -1.95 23.34 28.35
CA ALA A 617 -1.06 24.18 29.15
C ALA A 617 -1.81 24.85 30.30
N ASP A 618 -1.08 25.36 31.29
CA ASP A 618 -1.66 26.19 32.34
C ASP A 618 -1.48 27.66 32.03
N ALA A 619 -2.52 28.44 32.30
CA ALA A 619 -2.53 29.88 32.09
C ALA A 619 -3.23 30.59 33.25
N PHE A 620 -2.72 31.75 33.64
CA PHE A 620 -3.37 32.64 34.58
C PHE A 620 -4.32 33.56 33.81
N ILE A 621 -5.61 33.23 33.81
CA ILE A 621 -6.60 33.88 32.94
C ILE A 621 -7.94 34.08 33.64
N ARG A 622 -8.70 35.06 33.14
CA ARG A 622 -10.12 35.20 33.43
C ARG A 622 -10.92 34.19 32.61
N THR A 623 -11.92 33.56 33.21
CA THR A 623 -12.83 32.61 32.52
C THR A 623 -14.28 33.05 32.68
N ARG A 624 -15.20 32.53 31.85
CA ARG A 624 -16.64 32.87 32.02
C ARG A 624 -17.17 32.49 33.41
N SER A 625 -16.65 31.42 34.01
CA SER A 625 -17.05 30.95 35.34
C SER A 625 -16.31 31.62 36.49
N LYS A 626 -15.23 32.36 36.24
CA LYS A 626 -14.53 33.19 37.26
C LYS A 626 -14.14 34.54 36.68
N ALA A 627 -14.78 35.59 37.20
CA ALA A 627 -14.61 36.98 36.78
C ALA A 627 -13.22 37.56 37.13
N SER A 628 -12.53 37.01 38.10
CA SER A 628 -11.12 37.34 38.39
C SER A 628 -10.17 36.36 37.69
N GLU A 629 -8.98 36.84 37.34
CA GLU A 629 -7.92 35.98 36.83
C GLU A 629 -7.53 34.94 37.89
N SER A 630 -7.29 33.70 37.44
CA SER A 630 -6.77 32.63 38.27
C SER A 630 -6.10 31.58 37.39
N TRP A 631 -5.24 30.75 37.96
CA TRP A 631 -4.66 29.63 37.24
C TRP A 631 -5.73 28.65 36.75
N ARG A 632 -5.59 28.26 35.49
CA ARG A 632 -6.47 27.36 34.76
C ARG A 632 -5.65 26.48 33.85
N THR A 633 -6.07 25.23 33.73
CA THR A 633 -5.58 24.35 32.67
C THR A 633 -6.44 24.56 31.44
N VAL A 634 -5.80 24.82 30.31
CA VAL A 634 -6.40 25.12 29.02
C VAL A 634 -6.05 23.99 28.07
N LEU A 635 -7.08 23.33 27.55
CA LEU A 635 -7.00 22.35 26.47
C LEU A 635 -7.43 23.01 25.16
N ILE A 636 -6.62 22.87 24.13
CA ILE A 636 -6.92 23.33 22.77
C ILE A 636 -6.94 22.08 21.89
N GLY A 637 -8.12 21.75 21.34
CA GLY A 637 -8.24 20.79 20.25
C GLY A 637 -8.03 21.49 18.91
N THR A 638 -7.52 20.79 17.92
CA THR A 638 -7.36 21.33 16.56
C THR A 638 -7.95 20.37 15.54
N GLU A 639 -8.44 20.90 14.44
CA GLU A 639 -9.02 20.10 13.34
C GLU A 639 -7.94 19.42 12.49
N GLY A 640 -6.68 19.89 12.56
CA GLY A 640 -5.63 19.47 11.66
C GLY A 640 -5.76 20.12 10.27
N ALA A 641 -4.85 19.79 9.35
CA ALA A 641 -4.88 20.16 7.92
C ALA A 641 -5.18 21.66 7.57
N GLY A 642 -4.97 22.60 8.49
CA GLY A 642 -5.26 24.03 8.27
C GLY A 642 -6.72 24.43 8.52
N GLY A 643 -7.52 23.59 9.19
CA GLY A 643 -8.85 23.95 9.68
C GLY A 643 -8.82 25.20 10.56
N ARG A 644 -9.85 26.05 10.45
CA ARG A 644 -9.92 27.35 11.14
C ARG A 644 -10.47 27.26 12.57
N GLY A 645 -10.67 26.03 13.07
CA GLY A 645 -11.34 25.70 14.34
C GLY A 645 -10.64 26.21 15.60
#